data_AF-A0A7L2GRA8-F1
#
_entry.id   AF-A0A7L2GRA8-F1
#
_cell.length_a   1.000
_cell.length_b   1.000
_cell.length_c   1.000
_cell.angle_alpha   90.00
_cell.angle_beta   90.00
_cell.angle_gamma   90.00
#
_symmetry.space_group_name_H-M   'P 1'
#
loop_
_entity.id
_entity.type
_entity.pdbx_description
1 polymer ?
#
loop_
_entity_poly.entity_id
_entity_poly.type
_entity_poly.pdbx_seq_one_letter_code
_entity_poly.pdbx_strand_id
1 'polypeptide(L)'
;MPVIEKNMQKKEKDTCSKDETAVPKLPVPPLQQTLHTYLQCMKHLVPEEQFRKTKVIVEQFGIAGGLGESLQQILEERREKTTNWVFNYWLDDMYLNNRLALPVNSSPAIIFARQYFKDVNDQLRFAANLISGVQDYKALLDVHALPVDFARGQLSGHPLCMKQYYGLFSSYRLPGHTKDTLVAQKSSVMPEPEHIIVACNNQFFVLDVVINFRRLSEGDLFTQLRKIAKMAENEEEMLPPIGLLTTDGRTEWAEARTILMKDSTNRDSLDMIERCICLVCLDSPSGVELNDTNMALQLLHGGGYHKNGANRWYDKPMQFVVGRDGVCGTVCEHSPFDGIVLVQCTEHLLKHMKESSKKLVRADSVSELPAPRRLRWKCSPEIQAHLSSSAEKLQRIVKNLDFIAYKFENYGKEFIKKQKISPDAYIQVALQLAFYRCHRRLVPTYESASIRRFDEGRVDNIRSATVEAFAFVKAMTDDKTALSDSEKMQRFKDAIAAQTNYTILAITGMAIDNHLLGLREVAREHLKELPEIFTDETYLTSNRFILSTSQVPTTTEMFCCYGPVVPNGYGACYNPQPEHILFCISSFKDCEETSSDMFAKAVEESLLEMRDLCSKCNSTVAKPLEKQEAATQLQSDHKR
;
A
#
# COMPACT_ATOMS: atom_id res chain seq x y z
N MET A 1 72.50 -7.88 7.43
CA MET A 1 72.13 -9.27 7.14
C MET A 1 72.16 -10.07 8.43
N PRO A 2 71.20 -10.96 8.72
CA PRO A 2 69.86 -11.08 8.16
C PRO A 2 68.77 -10.79 9.21
N VAL A 3 67.69 -10.17 8.71
CA VAL A 3 66.41 -9.96 9.39
C VAL A 3 65.55 -11.20 9.12
N ILE A 4 65.01 -11.80 10.16
CA ILE A 4 64.04 -12.90 10.07
C ILE A 4 62.66 -12.28 9.97
N GLU A 5 62.11 -12.22 8.76
CA GLU A 5 60.71 -11.89 8.52
C GLU A 5 59.81 -13.06 8.94
N LYS A 6 58.91 -12.80 9.90
CA LYS A 6 57.78 -13.67 10.21
C LYS A 6 56.73 -13.48 9.12
N ASN A 7 56.58 -14.48 8.26
CA ASN A 7 55.43 -14.67 7.39
C ASN A 7 54.14 -14.77 8.23
N MET A 8 53.34 -13.69 8.26
CA MET A 8 51.92 -13.78 8.60
C MET A 8 51.19 -14.31 7.36
N GLN A 9 50.96 -15.61 7.32
CA GLN A 9 49.96 -16.21 6.44
C GLN A 9 48.59 -15.60 6.77
N LYS A 10 48.12 -14.69 5.91
CA LYS A 10 46.69 -14.39 5.80
C LYS A 10 45.99 -15.70 5.45
N LYS A 11 45.18 -16.21 6.37
CA LYS A 11 44.17 -17.22 6.03
C LYS A 11 43.29 -16.63 4.94
N GLU A 12 43.45 -17.15 3.73
CA GLU A 12 42.46 -17.09 2.68
C GLU A 12 41.14 -17.60 3.28
N LYS A 13 40.14 -16.72 3.33
CA LYS A 13 38.76 -17.14 3.57
C LYS A 13 38.32 -17.87 2.32
N ASP A 14 38.32 -19.20 2.40
CA ASP A 14 37.63 -20.05 1.46
C ASP A 14 36.19 -19.55 1.28
N THR A 15 35.91 -19.20 0.03
CA THR A 15 34.59 -18.99 -0.54
C THR A 15 33.83 -20.32 -0.56
N CYS A 16 32.80 -20.49 0.27
CA CYS A 16 31.49 -21.06 -0.05
C CYS A 16 30.73 -21.42 1.25
N SER A 17 29.81 -20.57 1.69
CA SER A 17 28.53 -21.05 2.22
C SER A 17 27.43 -20.09 1.74
N LYS A 18 26.52 -20.65 0.94
CA LYS A 18 25.21 -20.07 0.66
C LYS A 18 24.40 -20.14 1.95
N ASP A 19 24.55 -19.16 2.84
CA ASP A 19 23.43 -18.78 3.68
C ASP A 19 22.76 -17.62 2.95
N GLU A 20 21.71 -17.92 2.19
CA GLU A 20 20.63 -16.95 2.04
C GLU A 20 20.37 -16.37 3.43
N THR A 21 20.25 -15.05 3.53
CA THR A 21 19.94 -14.38 4.80
C THR A 21 18.56 -14.86 5.27
N ALA A 22 18.54 -16.01 5.94
CA ALA A 22 17.33 -16.78 6.20
C ALA A 22 16.51 -16.03 7.24
N VAL A 23 15.43 -15.39 6.77
CA VAL A 23 14.43 -14.78 7.64
C VAL A 23 13.64 -15.89 8.35
N PRO A 24 13.29 -15.73 9.64
CA PRO A 24 12.56 -16.75 10.40
C PRO A 24 11.16 -17.03 9.84
N LYS A 25 10.58 -18.19 10.20
CA LYS A 25 9.14 -18.44 9.99
C LYS A 25 8.30 -17.51 10.88
N LEU A 26 7.13 -17.10 10.38
CA LEU A 26 6.15 -16.35 11.15
C LEU A 26 5.77 -17.14 12.43
N PRO A 27 5.86 -16.55 13.64
CA PRO A 27 5.39 -17.19 14.86
C PRO A 27 3.87 -17.41 14.83
N VAL A 28 3.39 -18.33 15.67
CA VAL A 28 1.97 -18.42 16.04
C VAL A 28 1.88 -17.87 17.46
N PRO A 29 1.12 -16.77 17.70
CA PRO A 29 0.99 -16.21 19.04
C PRO A 29 0.33 -17.20 20.01
N PRO A 30 0.57 -17.08 21.34
CA PRO A 30 -0.21 -17.83 22.32
C PRO A 30 -1.70 -17.50 22.21
N LEU A 31 -2.55 -18.51 22.19
CA LEU A 31 -4.01 -18.34 22.08
C LEU A 31 -4.56 -17.32 23.09
N GLN A 32 -4.23 -17.50 24.36
CA GLN A 32 -4.73 -16.64 25.45
C GLN A 32 -4.30 -15.17 25.29
N GLN A 33 -3.10 -14.93 24.76
CA GLN A 33 -2.66 -13.56 24.44
C GLN A 33 -3.57 -12.95 23.39
N THR A 34 -3.83 -13.66 22.29
CA THR A 34 -4.69 -13.18 21.20
C THR A 34 -6.12 -12.94 21.67
N LEU A 35 -6.70 -13.85 22.44
CA LEU A 35 -8.06 -13.70 22.97
C LEU A 35 -8.18 -12.51 23.94
N HIS A 36 -7.19 -12.33 24.81
CA HIS A 36 -7.14 -11.18 25.72
C HIS A 36 -7.03 -9.85 24.96
N THR A 37 -6.09 -9.76 24.03
CA THR A 37 -5.89 -8.55 23.20
C THR A 37 -7.11 -8.26 22.34
N TYR A 38 -7.76 -9.28 21.77
CA TYR A 38 -9.02 -9.11 21.03
C TYR A 38 -10.11 -8.45 21.88
N LEU A 39 -10.35 -8.95 23.10
CA LEU A 39 -11.32 -8.34 24.02
C LEU A 39 -10.93 -6.92 24.40
N GLN A 40 -9.64 -6.64 24.64
CA GLN A 40 -9.16 -5.28 24.93
C GLN A 40 -9.42 -4.31 23.76
N CYS A 41 -9.14 -4.73 22.52
CA CYS A 41 -9.36 -3.92 21.33
C CYS A 41 -10.84 -3.55 21.13
N MET A 42 -11.77 -4.44 21.50
CA MET A 42 -13.19 -4.27 21.19
C MET A 42 -14.01 -3.63 22.30
N LYS A 43 -13.53 -3.63 23.55
CA LYS A 43 -14.29 -3.20 24.74
C LYS A 43 -14.95 -1.82 24.63
N HIS A 44 -14.30 -0.84 24.02
CA HIS A 44 -14.80 0.52 23.84
C HIS A 44 -15.42 0.78 22.46
N LEU A 45 -15.41 -0.21 21.57
CA LEU A 45 -15.92 -0.10 20.19
C LEU A 45 -17.31 -0.74 20.02
N VAL A 46 -17.79 -1.48 21.02
CA VAL A 46 -19.13 -2.09 21.02
C VAL A 46 -19.90 -1.73 22.31
N PRO A 47 -21.24 -1.80 22.30
CA PRO A 47 -22.05 -1.62 23.50
C PRO A 47 -21.68 -2.61 24.61
N GLU A 48 -21.84 -2.20 25.87
CA GLU A 48 -21.45 -3.01 27.05
C GLU A 48 -22.13 -4.38 27.09
N GLU A 49 -23.42 -4.45 26.77
CA GLU A 49 -24.16 -5.73 26.74
C GLU A 49 -23.68 -6.65 25.62
N GLN A 50 -23.29 -6.10 24.47
CA GLN A 50 -22.68 -6.88 23.39
C GLN A 50 -21.30 -7.40 23.83
N PHE A 51 -20.47 -6.55 24.44
CA PHE A 51 -19.16 -6.94 24.96
C PHE A 51 -19.26 -8.07 26.00
N ARG A 52 -20.26 -8.02 26.89
CA ARG A 52 -20.50 -9.06 27.90
C ARG A 52 -20.79 -10.42 27.26
N LYS A 53 -21.54 -10.47 26.17
CA LYS A 53 -21.80 -11.69 25.40
C LYS A 53 -20.52 -12.20 24.72
N THR A 54 -19.80 -11.33 24.00
CA THR A 54 -18.52 -11.68 23.36
C THR A 54 -17.53 -12.23 24.37
N LYS A 55 -17.45 -11.65 25.57
CA LYS A 55 -16.57 -12.14 26.63
C LYS A 55 -16.86 -13.59 27.01
N VAL A 56 -18.13 -13.97 27.19
CA VAL A 56 -18.52 -15.36 27.48
C VAL A 56 -18.15 -16.28 26.33
N ILE A 57 -18.40 -15.87 25.08
CA ILE A 57 -18.05 -16.64 23.87
C ILE A 57 -16.53 -16.88 23.80
N VAL A 58 -15.73 -15.85 24.03
CA VAL A 58 -14.26 -15.91 24.00
C VAL A 58 -13.72 -16.77 25.15
N GLU A 59 -14.26 -16.62 26.36
CA GLU A 59 -13.89 -17.45 27.51
C GLU A 59 -14.19 -18.92 27.23
N GLN A 60 -15.37 -19.24 26.67
CA GLN A 60 -15.76 -20.60 26.29
C GLN A 60 -14.86 -21.18 25.19
N PHE A 61 -14.50 -20.38 24.19
CA PHE A 61 -13.60 -20.79 23.12
C PHE A 61 -12.19 -21.12 23.64
N GLY A 62 -11.71 -20.35 24.61
CA GLY A 62 -10.37 -20.46 25.21
C GLY A 62 -10.25 -21.31 26.47
N ILE A 63 -11.26 -22.10 26.86
CA ILE A 63 -11.15 -23.01 28.02
C ILE A 63 -10.05 -24.06 27.76
N ALA A 64 -9.33 -24.46 28.82
CA ALA A 64 -8.36 -25.55 28.76
C ALA A 64 -8.99 -26.85 28.23
N GLY A 65 -8.39 -27.47 27.21
CA GLY A 65 -8.93 -28.61 26.48
C GLY A 65 -10.11 -28.27 25.56
N GLY A 66 -10.42 -26.98 25.37
CA GLY A 66 -11.50 -26.49 24.53
C GLY A 66 -11.17 -26.46 23.03
N LEU A 67 -12.13 -25.94 22.25
CA LEU A 67 -12.01 -25.88 20.80
C LEU A 67 -10.86 -24.97 20.34
N GLY A 68 -10.66 -23.84 21.02
CA GLY A 68 -9.57 -22.91 20.68
C GLY A 68 -8.20 -23.56 20.79
N GLU A 69 -7.93 -24.35 21.84
CA GLU A 69 -6.65 -25.06 21.98
C GLU A 69 -6.46 -26.16 20.92
N SER A 70 -7.56 -26.81 20.51
CA SER A 70 -7.51 -27.79 19.42
C SER A 70 -7.16 -27.14 18.09
N LEU A 71 -7.76 -25.98 17.78
CA LEU A 71 -7.45 -25.21 16.57
C LEU A 71 -6.03 -24.62 16.61
N GLN A 72 -5.58 -24.17 17.78
CA GLN A 72 -4.21 -23.70 18.03
C GLN A 72 -3.18 -24.78 17.67
N GLN A 73 -3.38 -26.03 18.13
CA GLN A 73 -2.47 -27.14 17.83
C GLN A 73 -2.38 -27.42 16.33
N ILE A 74 -3.52 -27.40 15.62
CA ILE A 74 -3.54 -27.59 14.16
C ILE A 74 -2.79 -26.45 13.46
N LEU A 75 -2.94 -25.21 13.95
CA LEU A 75 -2.23 -24.05 13.39
C LEU A 75 -0.71 -24.12 13.64
N GLU A 76 -0.29 -24.60 14.81
CA GLU A 76 1.11 -24.87 15.13
C GLU A 76 1.70 -25.97 14.24
N GLU A 77 0.96 -27.06 14.01
CA GLU A 77 1.36 -28.08 13.04
C GLU A 77 1.48 -27.51 11.62
N ARG A 78 0.56 -26.63 11.23
CA ARG A 78 0.61 -25.94 9.93
C ARG A 78 1.85 -25.07 9.81
N ARG A 79 2.23 -24.34 10.87
CA ARG A 79 3.48 -23.57 10.92
C ARG A 79 4.71 -24.44 10.66
N GLU A 80 4.75 -25.65 11.21
CA GLU A 80 5.87 -26.57 10.96
C GLU A 80 5.88 -27.08 9.50
N LYS A 81 4.70 -27.37 8.94
CA LYS A 81 4.54 -27.93 7.59
C LYS A 81 4.66 -26.91 6.44
N THR A 82 4.58 -25.61 6.74
CA THR A 82 4.58 -24.54 5.72
C THR A 82 5.70 -23.53 5.93
N THR A 83 6.06 -22.79 4.90
CA THR A 83 7.00 -21.66 5.00
C THR A 83 6.40 -20.53 5.83
N ASN A 84 5.16 -20.16 5.51
CA ASN A 84 4.38 -19.18 6.22
C ASN A 84 2.93 -19.68 6.33
N TRP A 85 2.47 -19.86 7.57
CA TRP A 85 1.19 -20.52 7.85
C TRP A 85 -0.03 -19.69 7.44
N VAL A 86 0.10 -18.35 7.38
CA VAL A 86 -1.03 -17.44 7.07
C VAL A 86 -1.06 -17.01 5.61
N PHE A 87 0.05 -17.09 4.86
CA PHE A 87 0.19 -16.47 3.54
C PHE A 87 -1.01 -16.72 2.60
N ASN A 88 -1.40 -17.98 2.40
CA ASN A 88 -2.54 -18.32 1.52
C ASN A 88 -3.88 -17.86 2.08
N TYR A 89 -4.10 -17.97 3.40
CA TYR A 89 -5.34 -17.50 4.03
C TYR A 89 -5.47 -15.98 3.90
N TRP A 90 -4.38 -15.26 4.18
CA TRP A 90 -4.31 -13.81 4.08
C TRP A 90 -4.50 -13.33 2.63
N LEU A 91 -3.84 -13.97 1.67
CA LEU A 91 -3.97 -13.60 0.25
C LEU A 91 -5.41 -13.78 -0.25
N ASP A 92 -6.05 -14.89 0.13
CA ASP A 92 -7.45 -15.16 -0.19
C ASP A 92 -8.39 -14.15 0.49
N ASP A 93 -8.27 -13.95 1.81
CA ASP A 93 -9.15 -13.07 2.59
C ASP A 93 -9.01 -11.59 2.21
N MET A 94 -7.77 -11.09 2.09
CA MET A 94 -7.49 -9.68 1.83
C MET A 94 -7.79 -9.29 0.38
N TYR A 95 -7.55 -10.19 -0.59
CA TYR A 95 -7.64 -9.87 -2.01
C TYR A 95 -8.48 -10.84 -2.83
N LEU A 96 -8.14 -12.12 -2.90
CA LEU A 96 -8.67 -12.99 -3.96
C LEU A 96 -10.16 -13.31 -3.80
N ASN A 97 -10.69 -13.28 -2.58
CA ASN A 97 -12.11 -13.41 -2.29
C ASN A 97 -12.89 -12.10 -2.45
N ASN A 98 -12.22 -10.95 -2.49
CA ASN A 98 -12.89 -9.66 -2.67
C ASN A 98 -13.48 -9.57 -4.10
N ARG A 99 -14.78 -9.26 -4.17
CA ARG A 99 -15.54 -9.23 -5.43
C ARG A 99 -15.69 -7.82 -6.01
N LEU A 100 -15.34 -6.78 -5.24
CA LEU A 100 -15.36 -5.40 -5.71
C LEU A 100 -14.39 -5.19 -6.87
N ALA A 101 -14.71 -4.22 -7.72
CA ALA A 101 -13.84 -3.80 -8.79
C ALA A 101 -12.47 -3.33 -8.27
N LEU A 102 -11.38 -3.64 -8.98
CA LEU A 102 -10.03 -3.25 -8.55
C LEU A 102 -9.77 -1.73 -8.48
N PRO A 103 -10.20 -0.91 -9.46
CA PRO A 103 -10.00 0.53 -9.41
C PRO A 103 -10.62 1.11 -8.14
N VAL A 104 -9.88 2.00 -7.46
CA VAL A 104 -10.26 2.64 -6.17
C VAL A 104 -10.30 1.67 -4.98
N ASN A 105 -11.02 0.55 -5.08
CA ASN A 105 -11.30 -0.32 -3.92
C ASN A 105 -10.10 -1.20 -3.52
N SER A 106 -9.21 -1.54 -4.46
CA SER A 106 -8.11 -2.48 -4.19
C SER A 106 -6.76 -2.01 -4.74
N SER A 107 -6.73 -1.38 -5.91
CA SER A 107 -5.49 -0.98 -6.58
C SER A 107 -5.01 0.40 -6.10
N PRO A 108 -3.92 0.50 -5.31
CA PRO A 108 -3.35 1.79 -4.99
C PRO A 108 -2.68 2.43 -6.20
N ALA A 109 -2.50 3.74 -6.14
CA ALA A 109 -1.77 4.52 -7.14
C ALA A 109 -0.59 5.24 -6.48
N ILE A 110 0.55 5.28 -7.17
CA ILE A 110 1.65 6.21 -6.85
C ILE A 110 1.72 7.28 -7.93
N ILE A 111 1.66 8.54 -7.50
CA ILE A 111 1.71 9.73 -8.35
C ILE A 111 3.14 10.26 -8.30
N PHE A 112 3.76 10.45 -9.45
CA PHE A 112 5.08 11.07 -9.56
C PHE A 112 4.97 12.59 -9.63
N ALA A 113 6.08 13.30 -9.38
CA ALA A 113 6.17 14.72 -9.67
C ALA A 113 5.69 15.05 -11.09
N ARG A 114 4.95 16.16 -11.22
CA ARG A 114 4.41 16.63 -12.50
C ARG A 114 5.54 16.83 -13.51
N GLN A 115 5.36 16.28 -14.71
CA GLN A 115 6.27 16.47 -15.83
C GLN A 115 5.79 17.61 -16.75
N TYR A 116 6.71 18.17 -17.54
CA TYR A 116 6.43 19.28 -18.46
C TYR A 116 6.80 18.87 -19.89
N PHE A 117 5.88 18.25 -20.60
CA PHE A 117 6.09 17.78 -21.98
C PHE A 117 5.62 18.84 -23.00
N LYS A 118 6.54 19.34 -23.83
CA LYS A 118 6.20 20.37 -24.84
C LYS A 118 5.42 19.74 -25.99
N ASP A 119 5.88 18.59 -26.46
CA ASP A 119 5.29 17.85 -27.56
C ASP A 119 5.07 16.36 -27.20
N VAL A 120 4.51 15.61 -28.16
CA VAL A 120 4.32 14.16 -28.01
C VAL A 120 5.68 13.44 -27.89
N ASN A 121 6.72 13.92 -28.56
CA ASN A 121 8.03 13.27 -28.51
C ASN A 121 8.65 13.35 -27.10
N ASP A 122 8.43 14.44 -26.35
CA ASP A 122 8.88 14.55 -24.97
C ASP A 122 8.22 13.50 -24.06
N GLN A 123 6.90 13.29 -24.20
CA GLN A 123 6.18 12.23 -23.52
C GLN A 123 6.76 10.85 -23.87
N LEU A 124 6.98 10.58 -25.16
CA LEU A 124 7.50 9.29 -25.61
C LEU A 124 8.96 9.06 -25.20
N ARG A 125 9.79 10.11 -25.11
CA ARG A 125 11.16 10.02 -24.56
C ARG A 125 11.13 9.68 -23.08
N PHE A 126 10.23 10.31 -22.32
CA PHE A 126 10.05 9.97 -20.92
C PHE A 126 9.64 8.50 -20.75
N ALA A 127 8.66 8.03 -21.54
CA ALA A 127 8.24 6.64 -21.54
C ALA A 127 9.37 5.67 -21.92
N ALA A 128 10.17 6.00 -22.94
CA ALA A 128 11.32 5.18 -23.36
C ALA A 128 12.37 5.05 -22.24
N ASN A 129 12.72 6.16 -21.56
CA ASN A 129 13.67 6.15 -20.45
C ASN A 129 13.12 5.37 -19.24
N LEU A 130 11.81 5.51 -18.95
CA LEU A 130 11.14 4.72 -17.91
C LEU A 130 11.20 3.21 -18.22
N ILE A 131 10.90 2.80 -19.46
CA ILE A 131 10.98 1.39 -19.88
C ILE A 131 12.41 0.86 -19.77
N SER A 132 13.40 1.65 -20.19
CA SER A 132 14.82 1.31 -20.02
C SER A 132 15.18 1.06 -18.54
N GLY A 133 14.71 1.93 -17.64
CA GLY A 133 14.85 1.72 -16.20
C GLY A 133 14.17 0.44 -15.70
N VAL A 134 13.00 0.08 -16.23
CA VAL A 134 12.32 -1.18 -15.89
C VAL A 134 13.14 -2.39 -16.34
N GLN A 135 13.74 -2.34 -17.53
CA GLN A 135 14.64 -3.41 -18.00
C GLN A 135 15.88 -3.54 -17.13
N ASP A 136 16.46 -2.42 -16.69
CA ASP A 136 17.60 -2.40 -15.76
C ASP A 136 17.24 -3.00 -14.41
N TYR A 137 16.12 -2.57 -13.82
CA TYR A 137 15.67 -3.10 -12.53
C TYR A 137 15.29 -4.58 -12.60
N LYS A 138 14.63 -5.01 -13.69
CA LYS A 138 14.34 -6.42 -13.93
C LYS A 138 15.62 -7.24 -14.08
N ALA A 139 16.66 -6.71 -14.72
CA ALA A 139 17.99 -7.34 -14.76
C ALA A 139 18.46 -7.76 -13.38
N LEU A 140 18.40 -6.80 -12.44
CA LEU A 140 18.89 -6.97 -11.08
C LEU A 140 18.06 -8.01 -10.34
N LEU A 141 16.75 -8.09 -10.61
CA LEU A 141 15.89 -9.15 -10.10
C LEU A 141 16.29 -10.52 -10.64
N ASP A 142 16.41 -10.65 -11.96
CA ASP A 142 16.66 -11.93 -12.63
C ASP A 142 17.99 -12.56 -12.19
N VAL A 143 19.01 -11.75 -11.91
CA VAL A 143 20.32 -12.21 -11.42
C VAL A 143 20.46 -12.17 -9.88
N HIS A 144 19.37 -11.91 -9.15
CA HIS A 144 19.36 -11.80 -7.68
C HIS A 144 20.38 -10.80 -7.11
N ALA A 145 20.61 -9.68 -7.81
CA ALA A 145 21.59 -8.65 -7.46
C ALA A 145 21.01 -7.44 -6.71
N LEU A 146 19.71 -7.44 -6.41
CA LEU A 146 19.12 -6.40 -5.56
C LEU A 146 19.70 -6.47 -4.14
N PRO A 147 20.10 -5.33 -3.54
CA PRO A 147 20.50 -5.29 -2.14
C PRO A 147 19.36 -5.78 -1.23
N VAL A 148 19.71 -6.58 -0.23
CA VAL A 148 18.75 -7.02 0.79
C VAL A 148 18.24 -5.81 1.57
N ASP A 149 16.92 -5.71 1.71
CA ASP A 149 16.30 -4.69 2.54
C ASP A 149 16.54 -4.98 4.03
N PHE A 150 16.74 -3.92 4.81
CA PHE A 150 16.83 -4.00 6.26
C PHE A 150 15.74 -3.17 6.93
N ALA A 151 15.17 -3.70 8.01
CA ALA A 151 14.16 -3.02 8.81
C ALA A 151 14.69 -1.65 9.30
N ARG A 152 13.86 -0.62 9.13
CA ARG A 152 14.11 0.76 9.62
C ARG A 152 13.10 1.11 10.71
N GLY A 153 13.41 2.11 11.54
CA GLY A 153 12.53 2.55 12.62
C GLY A 153 12.58 1.59 13.83
N GLN A 154 11.42 1.14 14.30
CA GLN A 154 11.34 0.24 15.45
C GLN A 154 12.05 -1.08 15.16
N LEU A 155 12.89 -1.55 16.11
CA LEU A 155 13.70 -2.76 15.98
C LEU A 155 14.50 -2.81 14.65
N SER A 156 15.23 -1.74 14.32
CA SER A 156 15.98 -1.64 13.05
C SER A 156 17.13 -2.65 12.91
N GLY A 157 17.53 -2.96 11.68
CA GLY A 157 18.76 -3.73 11.39
C GLY A 157 18.56 -5.22 11.11
N HIS A 158 17.33 -5.72 11.14
CA HIS A 158 17.01 -7.09 10.70
C HIS A 158 16.85 -7.17 9.18
N PRO A 159 17.34 -8.22 8.50
CA PRO A 159 17.07 -8.44 7.09
C PRO A 159 15.56 -8.66 6.87
N LEU A 160 15.07 -8.25 5.70
CA LEU A 160 13.68 -8.42 5.29
C LEU A 160 13.57 -9.38 4.11
N CYS A 161 12.48 -10.14 4.07
CA CYS A 161 12.12 -11.03 2.98
C CYS A 161 12.04 -10.25 1.66
N MET A 162 12.70 -10.78 0.63
CA MET A 162 12.76 -10.17 -0.70
C MET A 162 11.77 -10.80 -1.71
N LYS A 163 10.98 -11.82 -1.31
CA LYS A 163 10.08 -12.56 -2.23
C LYS A 163 9.08 -11.68 -2.99
N GLN A 164 8.55 -10.64 -2.34
CA GLN A 164 7.61 -9.70 -2.96
C GLN A 164 8.17 -9.02 -4.22
N TYR A 165 9.47 -8.71 -4.26
CA TYR A 165 10.09 -8.07 -5.42
C TYR A 165 9.99 -8.93 -6.69
N TYR A 166 10.10 -10.24 -6.54
CA TYR A 166 10.01 -11.17 -7.66
C TYR A 166 8.58 -11.29 -8.22
N GLY A 167 7.58 -10.79 -7.49
CA GLY A 167 6.19 -10.69 -7.96
C GLY A 167 5.88 -9.43 -8.78
N LEU A 168 6.78 -8.43 -8.80
CA LEU A 168 6.54 -7.13 -9.47
C LEU A 168 6.20 -7.28 -10.97
N PHE A 169 6.95 -8.11 -11.69
CA PHE A 169 6.84 -8.25 -13.15
C PHE A 169 6.45 -9.66 -13.63
N SER A 170 6.34 -10.62 -12.72
CA SER A 170 6.05 -12.03 -13.04
C SER A 170 4.63 -12.47 -12.68
N SER A 171 3.81 -11.55 -12.15
CA SER A 171 2.48 -11.88 -11.66
C SER A 171 1.36 -11.37 -12.57
N TYR A 172 0.20 -12.01 -12.44
CA TYR A 172 -1.07 -11.62 -13.04
C TYR A 172 -2.23 -12.10 -12.15
N ARG A 173 -3.24 -11.26 -11.91
CA ARG A 173 -4.43 -11.65 -11.14
C ARG A 173 -5.59 -12.05 -12.06
N LEU A 174 -5.78 -13.35 -12.25
CA LEU A 174 -6.90 -13.88 -13.02
C LEU A 174 -8.23 -13.68 -12.26
N PRO A 175 -9.27 -13.11 -12.89
CA PRO A 175 -10.61 -13.07 -12.29
C PRO A 175 -11.21 -14.48 -12.26
N GLY A 176 -11.85 -14.85 -11.16
CA GLY A 176 -12.68 -16.07 -11.08
C GLY A 176 -14.09 -15.73 -10.62
N HIS A 177 -15.05 -16.64 -10.70
CA HIS A 177 -16.46 -16.32 -10.37
C HIS A 177 -16.69 -16.01 -8.89
N THR A 178 -16.04 -16.75 -7.99
CA THR A 178 -16.15 -16.59 -6.53
C THR A 178 -14.82 -16.24 -5.88
N LYS A 179 -13.70 -16.63 -6.49
CA LYS A 179 -12.35 -16.36 -6.03
C LYS A 179 -11.42 -16.16 -7.22
N ASP A 180 -10.60 -15.11 -7.16
CA ASP A 180 -9.57 -14.82 -8.15
C ASP A 180 -8.37 -15.77 -7.99
N THR A 181 -7.43 -15.74 -8.92
CA THR A 181 -6.18 -16.51 -8.83
C THR A 181 -4.99 -15.62 -9.12
N LEU A 182 -4.07 -15.51 -8.16
CA LEU A 182 -2.77 -14.91 -8.40
C LEU A 182 -1.88 -15.92 -9.13
N VAL A 183 -1.64 -15.68 -10.41
CA VAL A 183 -0.68 -16.45 -11.21
C VAL A 183 0.68 -15.80 -11.06
N ALA A 184 1.65 -16.57 -10.56
CA ALA A 184 3.05 -16.21 -10.58
C ALA A 184 3.79 -17.13 -11.56
N GLN A 185 4.54 -16.56 -12.48
CA GLN A 185 5.31 -17.34 -13.43
C GLN A 185 6.45 -18.05 -12.68
N LYS A 186 6.44 -19.39 -12.70
CA LYS A 186 7.31 -20.22 -11.84
C LYS A 186 8.81 -20.15 -12.17
N SER A 187 9.16 -19.67 -13.36
CA SER A 187 10.55 -19.51 -13.81
C SER A 187 10.94 -18.04 -13.74
N SER A 188 12.08 -17.74 -13.11
CA SER A 188 12.71 -16.41 -13.18
C SER A 188 13.17 -16.06 -14.60
N VAL A 189 13.34 -17.08 -15.45
CA VAL A 189 13.60 -16.90 -16.89
C VAL A 189 12.25 -16.86 -17.61
N MET A 190 11.86 -15.66 -18.04
CA MET A 190 10.68 -15.43 -18.88
C MET A 190 10.91 -16.05 -20.26
N PRO A 191 9.87 -16.64 -20.90
CA PRO A 191 9.97 -17.11 -22.27
C PRO A 191 10.27 -15.94 -23.22
N GLU A 192 11.24 -16.13 -24.09
CA GLU A 192 11.71 -15.13 -25.07
C GLU A 192 10.77 -15.06 -26.28
N PRO A 193 10.55 -13.87 -26.90
CA PRO A 193 11.01 -12.54 -26.48
C PRO A 193 10.28 -12.03 -25.22
N GLU A 194 10.99 -11.24 -24.40
CA GLU A 194 10.35 -10.50 -23.33
C GLU A 194 9.72 -9.21 -23.88
N HIS A 195 8.47 -8.95 -23.50
CA HIS A 195 7.70 -7.83 -24.01
C HIS A 195 6.96 -7.06 -22.90
N ILE A 196 6.65 -5.82 -23.20
CA ILE A 196 5.67 -5.01 -22.46
C ILE A 196 4.40 -4.85 -23.30
N ILE A 197 3.32 -4.43 -22.65
CA ILE A 197 2.12 -3.96 -23.34
C ILE A 197 2.05 -2.44 -23.25
N VAL A 198 1.91 -1.77 -24.40
CA VAL A 198 1.66 -0.33 -24.46
C VAL A 198 0.18 -0.11 -24.73
N ALA A 199 -0.48 0.62 -23.83
CA ALA A 199 -1.86 1.06 -23.99
C ALA A 199 -1.89 2.51 -24.49
N CYS A 200 -2.50 2.76 -25.64
CA CYS A 200 -2.64 4.10 -26.22
C CYS A 200 -3.99 4.20 -26.93
N ASN A 201 -4.80 5.21 -26.60
CA ASN A 201 -6.18 5.38 -27.10
C ASN A 201 -7.04 4.09 -26.93
N ASN A 202 -6.90 3.43 -25.79
CA ASN A 202 -7.56 2.15 -25.47
C ASN A 202 -7.15 0.97 -26.36
N GLN A 203 -6.11 1.13 -27.19
CA GLN A 203 -5.53 0.10 -28.05
C GLN A 203 -4.29 -0.47 -27.37
N PHE A 204 -4.11 -1.79 -27.45
CA PHE A 204 -2.98 -2.48 -26.83
C PHE A 204 -1.99 -2.97 -27.88
N PHE A 205 -0.71 -2.73 -27.64
CA PHE A 205 0.37 -3.12 -28.54
C PHE A 205 1.43 -3.91 -27.78
N VAL A 206 1.91 -4.99 -28.40
CA VAL A 206 3.08 -5.73 -27.95
C VAL A 206 4.31 -4.99 -28.40
N LEU A 207 5.13 -4.58 -27.43
CA LEU A 207 6.47 -4.05 -27.66
C LEU A 207 7.48 -5.02 -27.05
N ASP A 208 8.16 -5.78 -27.91
CA ASP A 208 9.29 -6.61 -27.50
C ASP A 208 10.42 -5.69 -27.02
N VAL A 209 10.97 -5.95 -25.84
CA VAL A 209 12.01 -5.13 -25.20
C VAL A 209 13.33 -5.88 -25.07
N VAL A 210 13.29 -7.22 -25.07
CA VAL A 210 14.47 -8.08 -25.18
C VAL A 210 14.27 -9.02 -26.37
N ILE A 211 15.16 -8.92 -27.36
CA ILE A 211 15.15 -9.74 -28.57
C ILE A 211 16.53 -10.39 -28.72
N ASN A 212 16.60 -11.71 -28.81
CA ASN A 212 17.85 -12.48 -28.92
C ASN A 212 18.86 -12.10 -27.83
N PHE A 213 18.39 -12.04 -26.58
CA PHE A 213 19.14 -11.59 -25.39
C PHE A 213 19.69 -10.16 -25.46
N ARG A 214 19.29 -9.34 -26.45
CA ARG A 214 19.68 -7.94 -26.57
C ARG A 214 18.52 -7.04 -26.14
N ARG A 215 18.82 -6.12 -25.23
CA ARG A 215 17.88 -5.07 -24.82
C ARG A 215 17.80 -4.01 -25.90
N LEU A 216 16.58 -3.57 -26.18
CA LEU A 216 16.40 -2.37 -26.99
C LEU A 216 16.97 -1.15 -26.28
N SER A 217 17.61 -0.27 -27.05
CA SER A 217 18.10 1.00 -26.53
C SER A 217 16.95 1.99 -26.30
N GLU A 218 17.19 3.06 -25.53
CA GLU A 218 16.21 4.15 -25.38
C GLU A 218 15.77 4.76 -26.72
N GLY A 219 16.69 4.86 -27.69
CA GLY A 219 16.37 5.36 -29.03
C GLY A 219 15.50 4.41 -29.83
N ASP A 220 15.73 3.11 -29.70
CA ASP A 220 14.90 2.06 -30.32
C ASP A 220 13.50 2.06 -29.70
N LEU A 221 13.41 2.08 -28.37
CA LEU A 221 12.15 2.18 -27.62
C LEU A 221 11.35 3.41 -28.04
N PHE A 222 11.98 4.59 -28.09
CA PHE A 222 11.35 5.83 -28.56
C PHE A 222 10.81 5.68 -30.00
N THR A 223 11.59 5.08 -30.90
CA THR A 223 11.17 4.85 -32.29
C THR A 223 9.95 3.93 -32.37
N GLN A 224 9.94 2.86 -31.57
CA GLN A 224 8.81 1.92 -31.51
C GLN A 224 7.57 2.58 -30.89
N LEU A 225 7.72 3.38 -29.84
CA LEU A 225 6.64 4.15 -29.24
C LEU A 225 6.03 5.17 -30.20
N ARG A 226 6.84 5.82 -31.05
CA ARG A 226 6.33 6.68 -32.13
C ARG A 226 5.49 5.92 -33.15
N LYS A 227 5.89 4.70 -33.51
CA LYS A 227 5.08 3.82 -34.39
C LYS A 227 3.74 3.50 -33.71
N ILE A 228 3.75 3.15 -32.42
CA ILE A 228 2.54 2.86 -31.64
C ILE A 228 1.60 4.05 -31.60
N ALA A 229 2.09 5.25 -31.24
CA ALA A 229 1.28 6.45 -31.17
C ALA A 229 0.61 6.74 -32.52
N LYS A 230 1.36 6.67 -33.62
CA LYS A 230 0.81 6.85 -34.98
C LYS A 230 -0.21 5.78 -35.36
N MET A 231 0.02 4.52 -35.00
CA MET A 231 -0.95 3.44 -35.27
C MET A 231 -2.22 3.59 -34.44
N ALA A 232 -2.12 4.06 -33.20
CA ALA A 232 -3.24 4.28 -32.29
C ALA A 232 -4.14 5.46 -32.69
N GLU A 233 -3.65 6.38 -33.52
CA GLU A 233 -4.43 7.48 -34.12
C GLU A 233 -5.24 7.04 -35.36
N ASN A 234 -4.94 5.88 -35.95
CA ASN A 234 -5.67 5.42 -37.13
C ASN A 234 -7.07 4.91 -36.76
N GLU A 235 -8.09 5.72 -37.05
CA GLU A 235 -9.49 5.45 -36.73
C GLU A 235 -10.03 4.17 -37.39
N GLU A 236 -9.59 3.86 -38.62
CA GLU A 236 -10.04 2.68 -39.39
C GLU A 236 -9.62 1.36 -38.74
N GLU A 237 -8.56 1.38 -37.92
CA GLU A 237 -8.04 0.21 -37.23
C GLU A 237 -8.41 0.15 -35.74
N MET A 238 -9.22 1.10 -35.25
CA MET A 238 -9.61 1.12 -33.84
C MET A 238 -10.45 -0.10 -33.48
N LEU A 239 -10.07 -0.75 -32.39
CA LEU A 239 -10.77 -1.87 -31.81
C LEU A 239 -11.55 -1.44 -30.56
N PRO A 240 -12.58 -2.21 -30.16
CA PRO A 240 -13.31 -1.96 -28.93
C PRO A 240 -12.39 -1.91 -27.70
N PRO A 241 -12.72 -1.08 -26.70
CA PRO A 241 -11.86 -0.79 -25.57
C PRO A 241 -11.90 -1.89 -24.49
N ILE A 242 -11.35 -3.07 -24.81
CA ILE A 242 -11.43 -4.28 -23.96
C ILE A 242 -10.87 -4.09 -22.55
N GLY A 243 -9.90 -3.20 -22.36
CA GLY A 243 -9.36 -2.86 -21.04
C GLY A 243 -10.41 -2.41 -20.03
N LEU A 244 -11.52 -1.84 -20.52
CA LEU A 244 -12.65 -1.42 -19.70
C LEU A 244 -13.27 -2.57 -18.90
N LEU A 245 -13.27 -3.79 -19.44
CA LEU A 245 -13.85 -4.96 -18.75
C LEU A 245 -13.11 -5.30 -17.46
N THR A 246 -11.80 -5.00 -17.40
CA THR A 246 -10.97 -5.21 -16.19
C THR A 246 -11.30 -4.25 -15.05
N THR A 247 -12.08 -3.19 -15.34
CA THR A 247 -12.50 -2.17 -14.36
C THR A 247 -13.77 -2.54 -13.61
N ASP A 248 -14.44 -3.62 -14.01
CA ASP A 248 -15.69 -4.09 -13.42
C ASP A 248 -15.44 -4.92 -12.14
N GLY A 249 -16.52 -5.28 -11.46
CA GLY A 249 -16.51 -6.26 -10.38
C GLY A 249 -15.87 -7.57 -10.84
N ARG A 250 -15.22 -8.27 -9.91
CA ARG A 250 -14.37 -9.42 -10.25
C ARG A 250 -15.18 -10.57 -10.86
N THR A 251 -16.45 -10.71 -10.47
CA THR A 251 -17.32 -11.78 -10.98
C THR A 251 -17.78 -11.46 -12.39
N GLU A 252 -18.16 -10.22 -12.64
CA GLU A 252 -18.58 -9.76 -13.96
C GLU A 252 -17.42 -9.74 -14.96
N TRP A 253 -16.21 -9.39 -14.50
CA TRP A 253 -15.03 -9.55 -15.33
C TRP A 253 -14.73 -11.03 -15.62
N ALA A 254 -14.88 -11.94 -14.64
CA ALA A 254 -14.71 -13.38 -14.89
C ALA A 254 -15.70 -13.91 -15.94
N GLU A 255 -16.95 -13.46 -15.92
CA GLU A 255 -17.98 -13.81 -16.91
C GLU A 255 -17.62 -13.29 -18.31
N ALA A 256 -17.31 -11.99 -18.44
CA ALA A 256 -16.92 -11.40 -19.72
C ALA A 256 -15.64 -12.03 -20.28
N ARG A 257 -14.65 -12.31 -19.42
CA ARG A 257 -13.42 -13.02 -19.80
C ARG A 257 -13.70 -14.43 -20.30
N THR A 258 -14.63 -15.15 -19.67
CA THR A 258 -15.05 -16.50 -20.12
C THR A 258 -15.61 -16.48 -21.54
N ILE A 259 -16.36 -15.43 -21.91
CA ILE A 259 -16.86 -15.24 -23.27
C ILE A 259 -15.71 -14.91 -24.23
N LEU A 260 -14.79 -14.00 -23.86
CA LEU A 260 -13.61 -13.66 -24.67
C LEU A 260 -12.78 -14.91 -24.99
N MET A 261 -12.55 -15.78 -24.01
CA MET A 261 -11.74 -17.00 -24.14
C MET A 261 -12.29 -18.00 -25.17
N LYS A 262 -13.53 -17.87 -25.65
CA LYS A 262 -14.10 -18.76 -26.69
C LYS A 262 -13.41 -18.60 -28.04
N ASP A 263 -12.95 -17.40 -28.39
CA ASP A 263 -12.28 -17.09 -29.67
C ASP A 263 -10.75 -17.22 -29.55
N SER A 264 -10.09 -17.81 -30.55
CA SER A 264 -8.63 -18.00 -30.53
C SER A 264 -7.84 -16.69 -30.56
N THR A 265 -8.31 -15.69 -31.31
CA THR A 265 -7.65 -14.38 -31.41
C THR A 265 -7.62 -13.67 -30.05
N ASN A 266 -8.74 -13.76 -29.32
CA ASN A 266 -8.86 -13.18 -27.99
C ASN A 266 -7.96 -13.90 -26.98
N ARG A 267 -7.88 -15.24 -27.04
CA ARG A 267 -6.97 -16.02 -26.19
C ARG A 267 -5.51 -15.61 -26.40
N ASP A 268 -5.08 -15.47 -27.64
CA ASP A 268 -3.71 -15.06 -27.95
C ASP A 268 -3.43 -13.63 -27.44
N SER A 269 -4.39 -12.70 -27.59
CA SER A 269 -4.26 -11.35 -27.05
C SER A 269 -4.21 -11.32 -25.52
N LEU A 270 -5.04 -12.12 -24.84
CA LEU A 270 -5.04 -12.26 -23.38
C LEU A 270 -3.71 -12.83 -22.88
N ASP A 271 -3.21 -13.90 -23.50
CA ASP A 271 -1.93 -14.52 -23.15
C ASP A 271 -0.75 -13.52 -23.27
N MET A 272 -0.74 -12.68 -24.31
CA MET A 272 0.26 -11.62 -24.44
C MET A 272 0.17 -10.60 -23.30
N ILE A 273 -1.02 -10.28 -22.79
CA ILE A 273 -1.15 -9.36 -21.65
C ILE A 273 -0.74 -10.04 -20.34
N GLU A 274 -1.13 -11.31 -20.15
CA GLU A 274 -0.84 -12.08 -18.95
C GLU A 274 0.67 -12.22 -18.71
N ARG A 275 1.43 -12.50 -19.78
CA ARG A 275 2.88 -12.74 -19.75
C ARG A 275 3.75 -11.49 -19.89
N CYS A 276 3.18 -10.29 -20.07
CA CYS A 276 4.01 -9.10 -20.24
C CYS A 276 4.77 -8.74 -18.94
N ILE A 277 5.85 -7.96 -19.04
CA ILE A 277 6.57 -7.46 -17.85
C ILE A 277 5.69 -6.46 -17.08
N CYS A 278 5.15 -5.48 -17.79
CA CYS A 278 4.29 -4.43 -17.25
C CYS A 278 3.43 -3.81 -18.37
N LEU A 279 2.52 -2.92 -17.98
CA LEU A 279 1.85 -2.00 -18.88
C LEU A 279 2.51 -0.61 -18.88
N VAL A 280 2.53 0.04 -20.04
CA VAL A 280 2.82 1.46 -20.18
C VAL A 280 1.63 2.15 -20.86
N CYS A 281 0.92 2.99 -20.12
CA CYS A 281 -0.29 3.69 -20.57
C CYS A 281 0.08 5.09 -21.03
N LEU A 282 0.02 5.32 -22.35
CA LEU A 282 0.18 6.63 -22.98
C LEU A 282 -1.17 7.34 -22.95
N ASP A 283 -1.40 8.10 -21.89
CA ASP A 283 -2.69 8.74 -21.64
C ASP A 283 -2.87 10.03 -22.44
N SER A 284 -4.11 10.25 -22.87
CA SER A 284 -4.57 11.52 -23.42
C SER A 284 -4.69 12.57 -22.31
N PRO A 285 -4.57 13.89 -22.63
CA PRO A 285 -4.73 14.96 -21.65
C PRO A 285 -6.04 14.85 -20.86
N SER A 286 -5.95 15.02 -19.54
CA SER A 286 -7.08 14.84 -18.62
C SER A 286 -8.16 15.95 -18.72
N GLY A 287 -7.80 17.11 -19.27
CA GLY A 287 -8.69 18.26 -19.46
C GLY A 287 -9.09 18.99 -18.17
N VAL A 288 -8.39 18.74 -17.06
CA VAL A 288 -8.65 19.36 -15.75
C VAL A 288 -7.41 20.08 -15.23
N GLU A 289 -7.57 20.94 -14.24
CA GLU A 289 -6.43 21.58 -13.56
C GLU A 289 -5.50 20.52 -12.95
N LEU A 290 -4.20 20.64 -13.23
CA LEU A 290 -3.19 19.70 -12.76
C LEU A 290 -2.68 20.07 -11.37
N ASN A 291 -3.44 19.64 -10.36
CA ASN A 291 -3.04 19.61 -8.95
C ASN A 291 -2.91 18.14 -8.47
N ASP A 292 -2.32 17.92 -7.29
CA ASP A 292 -2.07 16.56 -6.76
C ASP A 292 -3.33 15.70 -6.68
N THR A 293 -4.46 16.29 -6.27
CA THR A 293 -5.77 15.60 -6.22
C THR A 293 -6.19 15.09 -7.60
N ASN A 294 -6.19 15.94 -8.62
CA ASN A 294 -6.64 15.57 -9.96
C ASN A 294 -5.67 14.60 -10.65
N MET A 295 -4.36 14.74 -10.39
CA MET A 295 -3.36 13.77 -10.84
C MET A 295 -3.62 12.39 -10.22
N ALA A 296 -3.93 12.33 -8.93
CA ALA A 296 -4.27 11.08 -8.26
C ALA A 296 -5.55 10.43 -8.82
N LEU A 297 -6.61 11.21 -9.09
CA LEU A 297 -7.84 10.71 -9.69
C LEU A 297 -7.60 10.11 -11.09
N GLN A 298 -6.74 10.73 -11.90
CA GLN A 298 -6.33 10.19 -13.19
C GLN A 298 -5.63 8.83 -13.05
N LEU A 299 -4.77 8.66 -12.03
CA LEU A 299 -4.10 7.39 -11.79
C LEU A 299 -5.06 6.32 -11.23
N LEU A 300 -5.89 6.65 -10.23
CA LEU A 300 -6.78 5.70 -9.57
C LEU A 300 -7.79 5.06 -10.53
N HIS A 301 -8.40 5.85 -11.43
CA HIS A 301 -9.51 5.38 -12.27
C HIS A 301 -9.53 5.97 -13.70
N GLY A 302 -8.49 6.68 -14.12
CA GLY A 302 -8.37 7.23 -15.49
C GLY A 302 -9.43 8.27 -15.85
N GLY A 303 -10.17 8.79 -14.86
CA GLY A 303 -11.31 9.71 -15.09
C GLY A 303 -12.53 9.10 -15.80
N GLY A 304 -12.64 7.77 -15.88
CA GLY A 304 -13.78 7.07 -16.49
C GLY A 304 -13.65 6.78 -17.98
N TYR A 305 -14.71 6.20 -18.56
CA TYR A 305 -14.72 5.69 -19.94
C TYR A 305 -14.39 6.78 -20.99
N HIS A 306 -14.95 7.97 -20.84
CA HIS A 306 -14.75 9.08 -21.79
C HIS A 306 -13.37 9.75 -21.70
N LYS A 307 -12.52 9.33 -20.76
CA LYS A 307 -11.15 9.81 -20.59
C LYS A 307 -10.17 8.65 -20.82
N ASN A 308 -9.45 8.24 -19.79
CA ASN A 308 -8.39 7.24 -19.85
C ASN A 308 -8.74 5.97 -19.05
N GLY A 309 -9.96 5.85 -18.53
CA GLY A 309 -10.37 4.71 -17.69
C GLY A 309 -10.34 3.35 -18.40
N ALA A 310 -10.47 3.34 -19.73
CA ALA A 310 -10.33 2.13 -20.54
C ALA A 310 -8.91 1.89 -21.09
N ASN A 311 -8.00 2.85 -20.89
CA ASN A 311 -6.59 2.76 -21.32
C ASN A 311 -5.76 2.04 -20.23
N ARG A 312 -6.30 0.94 -19.71
CA ARG A 312 -5.84 0.23 -18.50
C ARG A 312 -6.05 -1.28 -18.65
N TRP A 313 -5.35 -2.04 -17.83
CA TRP A 313 -5.55 -3.48 -17.61
C TRP A 313 -5.27 -3.84 -16.14
N TYR A 314 -6.29 -3.72 -15.29
CA TYR A 314 -6.12 -3.73 -13.83
C TYR A 314 -5.64 -5.08 -13.24
N ASP A 315 -5.75 -6.18 -13.97
CA ASP A 315 -5.23 -7.48 -13.53
C ASP A 315 -3.69 -7.55 -13.55
N LYS A 316 -3.01 -6.60 -14.24
CA LYS A 316 -1.56 -6.57 -14.30
C LYS A 316 -0.99 -5.76 -13.11
N PRO A 317 -0.04 -6.31 -12.33
CA PRO A 317 0.46 -5.65 -11.13
C PRO A 317 1.11 -4.29 -11.32
N MET A 318 1.80 -4.06 -12.43
CA MET A 318 2.52 -2.81 -12.69
C MET A 318 2.00 -2.17 -13.97
N GLN A 319 1.33 -1.02 -13.81
CA GLN A 319 0.85 -0.20 -14.92
C GLN A 319 1.41 1.22 -14.80
N PHE A 320 2.45 1.54 -15.58
CA PHE A 320 3.03 2.87 -15.61
C PHE A 320 2.21 3.79 -16.49
N VAL A 321 1.73 4.91 -15.95
CA VAL A 321 0.99 5.92 -16.70
C VAL A 321 1.93 7.06 -17.05
N VAL A 322 1.95 7.44 -18.34
CA VAL A 322 2.70 8.57 -18.87
C VAL A 322 1.72 9.42 -19.67
N GLY A 323 1.09 10.40 -19.02
CA GLY A 323 0.10 11.28 -19.61
C GLY A 323 0.71 12.38 -20.47
N ARG A 324 0.03 12.71 -21.57
CA ARG A 324 0.47 13.75 -22.52
C ARG A 324 0.55 15.15 -21.90
N ASP A 325 -0.24 15.39 -20.86
CA ASP A 325 -0.29 16.62 -20.06
C ASP A 325 0.73 16.64 -18.90
N GLY A 326 1.54 15.60 -18.76
CA GLY A 326 2.60 15.50 -17.77
C GLY A 326 2.22 14.73 -16.50
N VAL A 327 1.00 14.20 -16.41
CA VAL A 327 0.57 13.35 -15.29
C VAL A 327 1.21 11.98 -15.43
N CYS A 328 2.11 11.63 -14.50
CA CYS A 328 2.85 10.37 -14.52
C CYS A 328 2.72 9.63 -13.19
N GLY A 329 2.80 8.30 -13.23
CA GLY A 329 2.72 7.49 -12.02
C GLY A 329 2.64 6.01 -12.32
N THR A 330 2.24 5.23 -11.32
CA THR A 330 1.97 3.80 -11.47
C THR A 330 0.69 3.41 -10.74
N VAL A 331 -0.11 2.54 -11.37
CA VAL A 331 -1.27 1.88 -10.76
C VAL A 331 -0.87 0.45 -10.45
N CYS A 332 -1.19 0.00 -9.24
CA CYS A 332 -0.72 -1.27 -8.72
C CYS A 332 -1.87 -2.26 -8.49
N GLU A 333 -1.78 -3.48 -9.00
CA GLU A 333 -2.59 -4.59 -8.46
C GLU A 333 -1.89 -5.10 -7.19
N HIS A 334 -2.59 -5.10 -6.06
CA HIS A 334 -1.98 -5.17 -4.73
C HIS A 334 -1.73 -6.61 -4.23
N SER A 335 -2.38 -7.61 -4.84
CA SER A 335 -2.29 -8.99 -4.39
C SER A 335 -0.87 -9.57 -4.31
N PRO A 336 0.13 -9.22 -5.15
CA PRO A 336 1.45 -9.87 -5.12
C PRO A 336 2.46 -9.19 -4.18
N PHE A 337 2.34 -7.89 -3.88
CA PHE A 337 3.31 -7.13 -3.08
C PHE A 337 2.70 -5.89 -2.41
N ASP A 338 3.42 -5.34 -1.41
CA ASP A 338 2.98 -4.21 -0.59
C ASP A 338 3.64 -2.88 -1.00
N GLY A 339 3.10 -1.76 -0.49
CA GLY A 339 3.49 -0.40 -0.85
C GLY A 339 4.99 -0.08 -0.69
N ILE A 340 5.67 -0.64 0.30
CA ILE A 340 7.12 -0.41 0.50
C ILE A 340 7.94 -0.95 -0.68
N VAL A 341 7.61 -2.13 -1.18
CA VAL A 341 8.30 -2.77 -2.32
C VAL A 341 8.04 -1.97 -3.59
N LEU A 342 6.80 -1.50 -3.78
CA LEU A 342 6.42 -0.62 -4.87
C LEU A 342 7.20 0.71 -4.84
N VAL A 343 7.35 1.32 -3.67
CA VAL A 343 8.16 2.55 -3.49
C VAL A 343 9.63 2.30 -3.83
N GLN A 344 10.24 1.24 -3.33
CA GLN A 344 11.65 0.96 -3.62
C GLN A 344 11.91 0.75 -5.11
N CYS A 345 11.02 0.02 -5.80
CA CYS A 345 11.08 -0.13 -7.25
C CYS A 345 10.94 1.23 -7.94
N THR A 346 9.89 2.00 -7.65
CA THR A 346 9.63 3.27 -8.34
C THR A 346 10.72 4.32 -8.10
N GLU A 347 11.28 4.42 -6.89
CA GLU A 347 12.42 5.31 -6.60
C GLU A 347 13.67 4.92 -7.37
N HIS A 348 13.94 3.62 -7.51
CA HIS A 348 15.05 3.13 -8.31
C HIS A 348 14.87 3.55 -9.78
N LEU A 349 13.68 3.37 -10.35
CA LEU A 349 13.37 3.76 -11.73
C LEU A 349 13.55 5.27 -11.94
N LEU A 350 12.99 6.11 -11.05
CA LEU A 350 13.11 7.56 -11.15
C LEU A 350 14.57 8.04 -10.99
N LYS A 351 15.36 7.35 -10.15
CA LYS A 351 16.79 7.61 -10.01
C LYS A 351 17.55 7.24 -11.29
N HIS A 352 17.28 6.06 -11.85
CA HIS A 352 17.86 5.60 -13.12
C HIS A 352 17.59 6.64 -14.23
N MET A 353 16.35 7.12 -14.36
CA MET A 353 15.99 8.11 -15.38
C MET A 353 16.79 9.43 -15.27
N LYS A 354 17.06 9.88 -14.03
CA LYS A 354 17.89 11.08 -13.76
C LYS A 354 19.37 10.84 -14.10
N GLU A 355 19.88 9.63 -13.89
CA GLU A 355 21.29 9.29 -14.13
C GLU A 355 21.59 8.97 -15.60
N SER A 356 20.69 8.25 -16.30
CA SER A 356 20.84 7.88 -17.70
C SER A 356 20.83 9.09 -18.64
N SER A 357 20.10 10.15 -18.29
CA SER A 357 20.16 11.45 -19.01
C SER A 357 21.57 12.07 -19.07
N LYS A 358 22.50 11.65 -18.22
CA LYS A 358 23.90 12.13 -18.17
C LYS A 358 24.88 11.24 -18.93
N LYS A 359 24.48 10.04 -19.35
CA LYS A 359 25.33 9.09 -20.06
C LYS A 359 25.03 9.14 -21.57
N LEU A 360 25.82 9.91 -22.31
CA LEU A 360 25.89 9.85 -23.78
C LEU A 360 26.60 8.56 -24.21
N VAL A 361 25.93 7.41 -24.08
CA VAL A 361 26.40 6.17 -24.69
C VAL A 361 25.61 5.98 -25.97
N ARG A 362 26.29 6.03 -27.13
CA ARG A 362 25.74 5.50 -28.38
C ARG A 362 25.57 3.99 -28.17
N ALA A 363 24.39 3.55 -27.77
CA ALA A 363 24.03 2.15 -27.85
C ALA A 363 23.99 1.74 -29.33
N ASP A 364 24.49 0.55 -29.65
CA ASP A 364 24.34 -0.05 -30.97
C ASP A 364 22.83 -0.22 -31.25
N SER A 365 22.27 0.62 -32.12
CA SER A 365 20.88 0.48 -32.56
C SER A 365 20.75 -0.78 -33.41
N VAL A 366 19.70 -1.56 -33.16
CA VAL A 366 19.37 -2.70 -34.00
C VAL A 366 18.79 -2.16 -35.31
N SER A 367 19.53 -2.28 -36.41
CA SER A 367 19.01 -1.93 -37.74
C SER A 367 17.82 -2.83 -38.09
N GLU A 368 16.67 -2.22 -38.38
CA GLU A 368 15.39 -2.84 -38.78
C GLU A 368 14.59 -3.58 -37.69
N LEU A 369 14.07 -2.83 -36.71
CA LEU A 369 13.09 -3.36 -35.76
C LEU A 369 11.68 -3.51 -36.38
N PRO A 370 11.03 -4.69 -36.24
CA PRO A 370 9.65 -4.89 -36.69
C PRO A 370 8.71 -3.91 -35.99
N ALA A 371 7.63 -3.53 -36.66
CA ALA A 371 6.62 -2.66 -36.05
C ALA A 371 5.95 -3.38 -34.86
N PRO A 372 5.65 -2.67 -33.74
CA PRO A 372 4.91 -3.24 -32.62
C PRO A 372 3.56 -3.81 -33.05
N ARG A 373 3.19 -4.96 -32.50
CA ARG A 373 1.99 -5.70 -32.93
C ARG A 373 0.77 -5.22 -32.15
N ARG A 374 -0.26 -4.70 -32.85
CA ARG A 374 -1.56 -4.41 -32.24
C ARG A 374 -2.24 -5.72 -31.83
N LEU A 375 -2.66 -5.84 -30.57
CA LEU A 375 -3.50 -6.94 -30.11
C LEU A 375 -4.88 -6.84 -30.76
N ARG A 376 -5.38 -7.97 -31.27
CA ARG A 376 -6.64 -8.05 -32.00
C ARG A 376 -7.73 -8.64 -31.11
N TRP A 377 -8.97 -8.21 -31.35
CA TRP A 377 -10.12 -8.64 -30.56
C TRP A 377 -11.30 -8.97 -31.46
N LYS A 378 -11.97 -10.08 -31.15
CA LYS A 378 -13.24 -10.52 -31.74
C LYS A 378 -14.32 -10.31 -30.70
N CYS A 379 -15.11 -9.25 -30.90
CA CYS A 379 -16.20 -8.88 -30.00
C CYS A 379 -17.52 -9.42 -30.52
N SER A 380 -18.17 -10.27 -29.74
CA SER A 380 -19.57 -10.65 -29.95
C SER A 380 -20.51 -9.56 -29.44
N PRO A 381 -21.82 -9.61 -29.79
CA PRO A 381 -22.82 -8.73 -29.18
C PRO A 381 -22.85 -8.83 -27.64
N GLU A 382 -22.58 -10.01 -27.07
CA GLU A 382 -22.47 -10.20 -25.61
C GLU A 382 -21.32 -9.36 -25.02
N ILE A 383 -20.14 -9.36 -25.66
CA ILE A 383 -19.00 -8.53 -25.22
C ILE A 383 -19.32 -7.04 -25.30
N GLN A 384 -20.05 -6.60 -26.32
CA GLN A 384 -20.47 -5.20 -26.43
C GLN A 384 -21.40 -4.80 -25.27
N ALA A 385 -22.33 -5.68 -24.88
CA ALA A 385 -23.19 -5.44 -23.72
C ALA A 385 -22.38 -5.37 -22.41
N HIS A 386 -21.38 -6.26 -22.23
CA HIS A 386 -20.47 -6.18 -21.08
C HIS A 386 -19.68 -4.86 -21.08
N LEU A 387 -19.15 -4.41 -22.21
CA LEU A 387 -18.46 -3.12 -22.32
C LEU A 387 -19.35 -1.95 -21.91
N SER A 388 -20.60 -1.92 -22.38
CA SER A 388 -21.56 -0.87 -21.97
C SER A 388 -21.83 -0.90 -20.47
N SER A 389 -22.07 -2.08 -19.89
CA SER A 389 -22.25 -2.24 -18.45
C SER A 389 -21.02 -1.79 -17.64
N SER A 390 -19.82 -2.20 -18.04
CA SER A 390 -18.58 -1.82 -17.37
C SER A 390 -18.32 -0.31 -17.48
N ALA A 391 -18.69 0.33 -18.60
CA ALA A 391 -18.62 1.80 -18.73
C ALA A 391 -19.47 2.50 -17.67
N GLU A 392 -20.71 2.07 -17.47
CA GLU A 392 -21.61 2.64 -16.47
C GLU A 392 -21.11 2.42 -15.04
N LYS A 393 -20.65 1.20 -14.73
CA LYS A 393 -20.14 0.86 -13.40
C LYS A 393 -18.87 1.63 -13.06
N LEU A 394 -17.91 1.73 -13.98
CA LEU A 394 -16.73 2.57 -13.81
C LEU A 394 -17.13 4.03 -13.61
N GLN A 395 -18.10 4.53 -14.37
CA GLN A 395 -18.58 5.90 -14.23
C GLN A 395 -19.21 6.16 -12.84
N ARG A 396 -19.83 5.16 -12.21
CA ARG A 396 -20.31 5.24 -10.81
C ARG A 396 -19.14 5.32 -9.84
N ILE A 397 -18.11 4.47 -9.99
CA ILE A 397 -16.89 4.53 -9.16
C ILE A 397 -16.26 5.92 -9.22
N VAL A 398 -16.08 6.47 -10.42
CA VAL A 398 -15.50 7.81 -10.66
C VAL A 398 -16.32 8.91 -9.98
N LYS A 399 -17.65 8.83 -10.03
CA LYS A 399 -18.53 9.85 -9.43
C LYS A 399 -18.55 9.75 -7.90
N ASN A 400 -18.57 8.52 -7.39
CA ASN A 400 -18.72 8.22 -5.97
C ASN A 400 -17.45 8.50 -5.16
N LEU A 401 -16.25 8.38 -5.73
CA LEU A 401 -15.02 8.71 -5.02
C LEU A 401 -14.99 10.21 -4.63
N ASP A 402 -14.85 10.47 -3.33
CA ASP A 402 -14.47 11.76 -2.77
C ASP A 402 -13.00 11.67 -2.34
N PHE A 403 -12.14 12.55 -2.86
CA PHE A 403 -10.69 12.43 -2.68
C PHE A 403 -10.02 13.80 -2.54
N ILE A 404 -9.09 13.90 -1.59
CA ILE A 404 -8.21 15.07 -1.42
C ILE A 404 -6.78 14.63 -1.12
N ALA A 405 -5.82 15.23 -1.85
CA ALA A 405 -4.42 15.26 -1.46
C ALA A 405 -4.15 16.51 -0.63
N TYR A 406 -4.12 16.34 0.69
CA TYR A 406 -3.96 17.42 1.67
C TYR A 406 -2.53 17.50 2.18
N LYS A 407 -1.87 18.65 1.97
CA LYS A 407 -0.49 18.88 2.41
C LYS A 407 -0.47 19.74 3.68
N PHE A 408 -0.17 19.12 4.81
CA PHE A 408 0.01 19.81 6.09
C PHE A 408 1.42 20.41 6.17
N GLU A 409 1.54 21.74 6.10
CA GLU A 409 2.83 22.44 5.99
C GLU A 409 3.31 23.10 7.29
N ASN A 410 2.56 23.01 8.39
CA ASN A 410 2.94 23.68 9.64
C ASN A 410 4.14 23.02 10.35
N TYR A 411 4.32 21.70 10.18
CA TYR A 411 5.49 20.95 10.63
C TYR A 411 5.50 19.54 10.01
N GLY A 412 6.63 18.83 10.18
CA GLY A 412 6.77 17.43 9.78
C GLY A 412 7.44 16.57 10.85
N LYS A 413 8.06 15.47 10.41
CA LYS A 413 8.69 14.49 11.32
C LYS A 413 9.81 15.08 12.18
N GLU A 414 10.44 16.18 11.78
CA GLU A 414 11.48 16.83 12.58
C GLU A 414 10.92 17.41 13.89
N PHE A 415 9.74 18.05 13.85
CA PHE A 415 9.08 18.52 15.07
C PHE A 415 8.72 17.34 15.98
N ILE A 416 8.11 16.29 15.42
CA ILE A 416 7.62 15.14 16.19
C ILE A 416 8.79 14.41 16.87
N LYS A 417 9.90 14.22 16.14
CA LYS A 417 11.12 13.62 16.71
C LYS A 417 11.74 14.46 17.83
N LYS A 418 11.66 15.80 17.77
CA LYS A 418 12.10 16.67 18.88
C LYS A 418 11.29 16.43 20.16
N GLN A 419 10.04 15.97 20.03
CA GLN A 419 9.22 15.54 21.17
C GLN A 419 9.57 14.13 21.68
N LYS A 420 10.54 13.45 21.06
CA LYS A 420 10.92 12.05 21.32
C LYS A 420 9.78 11.06 21.06
N ILE A 421 8.94 11.35 20.06
CA ILE A 421 7.80 10.52 19.68
C ILE A 421 8.05 9.93 18.28
N SER A 422 7.58 8.70 18.04
CA SER A 422 7.53 8.12 16.70
C SER A 422 6.60 8.94 15.80
N PRO A 423 7.05 9.46 14.64
CA PRO A 423 6.20 10.19 13.72
C PRO A 423 4.94 9.44 13.31
N ASP A 424 5.07 8.13 13.14
CA ASP A 424 3.98 7.25 12.77
C ASP A 424 2.91 7.14 13.88
N ALA A 425 3.34 6.82 15.11
CA ALA A 425 2.43 6.76 16.25
C ALA A 425 1.73 8.11 16.54
N TYR A 426 2.45 9.22 16.34
CA TYR A 426 1.89 10.56 16.47
C TYR A 426 0.76 10.81 15.46
N ILE A 427 0.99 10.46 14.19
CA ILE A 427 0.00 10.64 13.13
C ILE A 427 -1.21 9.73 13.36
N GLN A 428 -0.99 8.47 13.76
CA GLN A 428 -2.08 7.54 14.08
C GLN A 428 -2.99 8.08 15.19
N VAL A 429 -2.41 8.59 16.29
CA VAL A 429 -3.19 9.23 17.35
C VAL A 429 -3.92 10.49 16.86
N ALA A 430 -3.30 11.28 15.96
CA ALA A 430 -3.96 12.44 15.34
C ALA A 430 -5.16 12.03 14.47
N LEU A 431 -5.06 10.93 13.71
CA LEU A 431 -6.16 10.39 12.92
C LEU A 431 -7.32 9.91 13.80
N GLN A 432 -7.03 9.30 14.96
CA GLN A 432 -8.08 8.94 15.94
C GLN A 432 -8.78 10.19 16.50
N LEU A 433 -8.01 11.24 16.82
CA LEU A 433 -8.58 12.52 17.30
C LEU A 433 -9.45 13.19 16.23
N ALA A 434 -8.98 13.23 15.00
CA ALA A 434 -9.73 13.77 13.86
C ALA A 434 -11.03 12.99 13.66
N PHE A 435 -10.98 11.66 13.68
CA PHE A 435 -12.15 10.82 13.48
C PHE A 435 -13.18 11.03 14.60
N TYR A 436 -12.74 11.04 15.85
CA TYR A 436 -13.62 11.30 16.99
C TYR A 436 -14.26 12.69 16.94
N ARG A 437 -13.54 13.70 16.44
CA ARG A 437 -14.08 15.07 16.27
C ARG A 437 -15.23 15.11 15.27
N CYS A 438 -15.05 14.46 14.13
CA CYS A 438 -16.05 14.36 13.08
C CYS A 438 -17.27 13.54 13.53
N HIS A 439 -17.04 12.38 14.15
CA HIS A 439 -18.05 11.33 14.26
C HIS A 439 -18.45 10.97 15.70
N ARG A 440 -17.79 11.56 16.70
CA ARG A 440 -18.06 11.38 18.16
C ARG A 440 -17.99 9.94 18.65
N ARG A 441 -17.27 9.09 17.93
CA ARG A 441 -16.94 7.71 18.28
C ARG A 441 -15.60 7.32 17.66
N LEU A 442 -14.93 6.33 18.23
CA LEU A 442 -13.86 5.62 17.53
C LEU A 442 -14.44 4.42 16.78
N VAL A 443 -13.65 3.89 15.85
CA VAL A 443 -14.04 2.79 14.98
C VAL A 443 -12.90 1.80 14.81
N PRO A 444 -13.21 0.53 14.45
CA PRO A 444 -12.18 -0.40 14.02
C PRO A 444 -11.30 0.26 12.94
N THR A 445 -10.04 0.44 13.28
CA THR A 445 -9.04 1.11 12.44
C THR A 445 -8.02 0.07 12.00
N TYR A 446 -7.72 0.07 10.70
CA TYR A 446 -6.64 -0.71 10.12
C TYR A 446 -5.41 0.16 9.90
N GLU A 447 -4.25 -0.34 10.30
CA GLU A 447 -2.95 0.17 9.89
C GLU A 447 -2.06 -0.99 9.45
N SER A 448 -1.52 -0.89 8.24
CA SER A 448 -0.65 -1.92 7.68
C SER A 448 0.70 -2.01 8.41
N ALA A 449 0.99 -3.16 9.02
CA ALA A 449 2.27 -3.45 9.65
C ALA A 449 3.05 -4.51 8.87
N SER A 450 4.20 -4.14 8.31
CA SER A 450 5.04 -5.10 7.58
C SER A 450 5.57 -6.19 8.49
N ILE A 451 5.29 -7.45 8.13
CA ILE A 451 5.86 -8.65 8.74
C ILE A 451 6.93 -9.28 7.86
N ARG A 452 7.53 -8.51 6.93
CA ARG A 452 8.66 -8.95 6.07
C ARG A 452 9.90 -9.40 6.85
N ARG A 453 9.93 -9.25 8.18
CA ARG A 453 10.95 -9.89 9.04
C ARG A 453 10.87 -11.41 9.02
N PHE A 454 9.77 -11.96 8.54
CA PHE A 454 9.53 -13.39 8.40
C PHE A 454 9.47 -13.80 6.93
N ASP A 455 9.75 -15.07 6.64
CA ASP A 455 9.65 -15.60 5.29
C ASP A 455 8.20 -15.47 4.76
N GLU A 456 8.07 -15.09 3.49
CA GLU A 456 6.80 -14.75 2.82
C GLU A 456 5.97 -13.69 3.55
N GLY A 457 6.59 -12.93 4.46
CA GLY A 457 5.93 -11.89 5.23
C GLY A 457 5.29 -10.83 4.33
N ARG A 458 3.98 -10.66 4.48
CA ARG A 458 3.19 -9.54 3.95
C ARG A 458 2.96 -8.52 5.05
N VAL A 459 1.74 -8.42 5.55
CA VAL A 459 1.37 -7.50 6.62
C VAL A 459 0.51 -8.18 7.69
N ASP A 460 0.54 -7.62 8.89
CA ASP A 460 -0.48 -7.78 9.91
C ASP A 460 -1.11 -6.41 10.18
N ASN A 461 -2.12 -6.35 11.04
CA ASN A 461 -2.84 -5.13 11.36
C ASN A 461 -2.36 -4.50 12.69
N ILE A 462 -2.14 -3.20 12.70
CA ILE A 462 -2.08 -2.39 13.92
C ILE A 462 -3.46 -1.77 14.17
N ARG A 463 -4.09 -2.14 15.28
CA ARG A 463 -5.41 -1.65 15.66
C ARG A 463 -5.30 -0.34 16.43
N SER A 464 -5.18 0.78 15.71
CA SER A 464 -4.88 2.10 16.27
C SER A 464 -5.97 2.71 17.16
N ALA A 465 -7.20 2.21 17.08
CA ALA A 465 -8.31 2.65 17.94
C ALA A 465 -8.21 1.99 19.33
N THR A 466 -7.18 2.31 20.11
CA THR A 466 -6.96 1.72 21.44
C THR A 466 -7.83 2.38 22.53
N VAL A 467 -7.89 1.77 23.71
CA VAL A 467 -8.57 2.33 24.89
C VAL A 467 -7.90 3.64 25.34
N GLU A 468 -6.58 3.72 25.24
CA GLU A 468 -5.77 4.90 25.56
C GLU A 468 -6.03 6.02 24.55
N ALA A 469 -6.08 5.69 23.25
CA ALA A 469 -6.49 6.65 22.22
C ALA A 469 -7.89 7.18 22.52
N PHE A 470 -8.85 6.31 22.87
CA PHE A 470 -10.21 6.72 23.26
C PHE A 470 -10.22 7.67 24.47
N ALA A 471 -9.42 7.38 25.49
CA ALA A 471 -9.30 8.23 26.67
C ALA A 471 -8.68 9.60 26.36
N PHE A 472 -7.70 9.63 25.45
CA PHE A 472 -7.06 10.86 24.97
C PHE A 472 -8.01 11.71 24.12
N VAL A 473 -8.68 11.14 23.12
CA VAL A 473 -9.55 11.91 22.21
C VAL A 473 -10.75 12.49 22.94
N LYS A 474 -11.31 11.78 23.93
CA LYS A 474 -12.32 12.32 24.85
C LYS A 474 -11.79 13.50 25.65
N ALA A 475 -10.60 13.38 26.22
CA ALA A 475 -9.98 14.47 26.98
C ALA A 475 -9.75 15.73 26.15
N MET A 476 -9.51 15.58 24.85
CA MET A 476 -9.31 16.70 23.92
C MET A 476 -10.62 17.34 23.44
N THR A 477 -11.74 16.63 23.46
CA THR A 477 -12.99 17.06 22.79
C THR A 477 -14.21 17.20 23.71
N ASP A 478 -14.16 16.71 24.94
CA ASP A 478 -15.25 16.82 25.90
C ASP A 478 -15.18 18.14 26.69
N ASP A 479 -15.94 19.15 26.27
CA ASP A 479 -16.00 20.47 26.93
C ASP A 479 -16.58 20.43 28.36
N LYS A 480 -17.27 19.34 28.72
CA LYS A 480 -17.93 19.18 30.03
C LYS A 480 -16.95 18.87 31.16
N THR A 481 -15.77 18.34 30.84
CA THR A 481 -14.72 18.00 31.81
C THR A 481 -13.45 18.75 31.42
N ALA A 482 -13.26 19.95 31.97
CA ALA A 482 -12.07 20.76 31.73
C ALA A 482 -10.84 20.12 32.42
N LEU A 483 -10.25 19.12 31.77
CA LEU A 483 -8.99 18.52 32.20
C LEU A 483 -7.84 19.50 31.97
N SER A 484 -6.88 19.48 32.89
CA SER A 484 -5.66 20.29 32.77
C SER A 484 -4.80 19.84 31.58
N ASP A 485 -3.99 20.75 31.04
CA ASP A 485 -3.06 20.43 29.95
C ASP A 485 -2.08 19.29 30.36
N SER A 486 -1.74 19.20 31.65
CA SER A 486 -0.92 18.11 32.18
C SER A 486 -1.61 16.73 32.09
N GLU A 487 -2.91 16.66 32.39
CA GLU A 487 -3.70 15.42 32.29
C GLU A 487 -3.92 15.02 30.83
N LYS A 488 -4.21 15.98 29.95
CA LYS A 488 -4.30 15.74 28.49
C LYS A 488 -2.98 15.21 27.95
N MET A 489 -1.86 15.80 28.37
CA MET A 489 -0.51 15.36 28.00
C MET A 489 -0.20 13.95 28.51
N GLN A 490 -0.62 13.60 29.72
CA GLN A 490 -0.42 12.24 30.23
C GLN A 490 -1.18 11.22 29.37
N ARG A 491 -2.47 11.47 29.09
CA ARG A 491 -3.27 10.60 28.22
C ARG A 491 -2.71 10.52 26.80
N PHE A 492 -2.17 11.62 26.29
CA PHE A 492 -1.48 11.65 25.01
C PHE A 492 -0.26 10.71 25.00
N LYS A 493 0.59 10.78 26.02
CA LYS A 493 1.76 9.88 26.17
C LYS A 493 1.34 8.42 26.28
N ASP A 494 0.26 8.14 27.02
CA ASP A 494 -0.27 6.79 27.17
C ASP A 494 -0.78 6.24 25.81
N ALA A 495 -1.48 7.06 25.03
CA ALA A 495 -1.93 6.71 23.68
C ALA A 495 -0.75 6.44 22.73
N ILE A 496 0.29 7.29 22.76
CA ILE A 496 1.51 7.09 21.95
C ILE A 496 2.24 5.81 22.35
N ALA A 497 2.33 5.51 23.65
CA ALA A 497 2.94 4.30 24.16
C ALA A 497 2.15 3.05 23.74
N ALA A 498 0.83 3.07 23.87
CA ALA A 498 -0.06 2.00 23.43
C ALA A 498 0.08 1.73 21.92
N GLN A 499 0.04 2.78 21.10
CA GLN A 499 0.26 2.68 19.66
C GLN A 499 1.62 2.05 19.34
N THR A 500 2.70 2.57 19.95
CA THR A 500 4.06 2.06 19.72
C THR A 500 4.21 0.60 20.13
N ASN A 501 3.63 0.21 21.27
CA ASN A 501 3.64 -1.17 21.74
C ASN A 501 2.87 -2.10 20.79
N TYR A 502 1.71 -1.66 20.30
CA TYR A 502 0.95 -2.44 19.32
C TYR A 502 1.70 -2.56 17.99
N THR A 503 2.36 -1.50 17.51
CA THR A 503 3.26 -1.55 16.35
C THR A 503 4.33 -2.63 16.53
N ILE A 504 4.97 -2.69 17.71
CA ILE A 504 5.99 -3.71 18.01
C ILE A 504 5.38 -5.12 17.98
N LEU A 505 4.20 -5.33 18.59
CA LEU A 505 3.50 -6.61 18.54
C LEU A 505 3.22 -7.04 17.08
N ALA A 506 2.70 -6.14 16.25
CA ALA A 506 2.37 -6.45 14.86
C ALA A 506 3.61 -6.80 14.03
N ILE A 507 4.66 -5.96 14.04
CA ILE A 507 5.86 -6.21 13.22
C ILE A 507 6.66 -7.43 13.70
N THR A 508 6.43 -7.91 14.93
CA THR A 508 7.03 -9.13 15.48
C THR A 508 6.13 -10.37 15.35
N GLY A 509 5.01 -10.27 14.63
CA GLY A 509 4.11 -11.40 14.37
C GLY A 509 3.28 -11.83 15.59
N MET A 510 3.08 -10.93 16.55
CA MET A 510 2.38 -11.16 17.83
C MET A 510 1.04 -10.41 17.94
N ALA A 511 0.60 -9.76 16.86
CA ALA A 511 -0.74 -9.19 16.76
C ALA A 511 -1.81 -10.27 16.51
N ILE A 512 -3.07 -9.85 16.43
CA ILE A 512 -4.21 -10.77 16.54
C ILE A 512 -4.86 -11.13 15.21
N ASP A 513 -4.78 -10.27 14.18
CA ASP A 513 -5.64 -10.39 13.00
C ASP A 513 -5.28 -11.61 12.17
N ASN A 514 -4.00 -11.78 11.83
CA ASN A 514 -3.52 -12.97 11.15
C ASN A 514 -3.75 -14.25 11.98
N HIS A 515 -3.63 -14.18 13.30
CA HIS A 515 -3.83 -15.33 14.17
C HIS A 515 -5.31 -15.76 14.20
N LEU A 516 -6.23 -14.82 14.41
CA LEU A 516 -7.67 -15.08 14.38
C LEU A 516 -8.13 -15.56 12.99
N LEU A 517 -7.56 -15.02 11.91
CA LEU A 517 -7.77 -15.52 10.56
C LEU A 517 -7.33 -16.98 10.41
N GLY A 518 -6.12 -17.30 10.87
CA GLY A 518 -5.58 -18.67 10.85
C GLY A 518 -6.49 -19.65 11.59
N LEU A 519 -6.92 -19.30 12.80
CA LEU A 519 -7.85 -20.13 13.58
C LEU A 519 -9.21 -20.30 12.88
N ARG A 520 -9.75 -19.23 12.28
CA ARG A 520 -11.02 -19.25 11.53
C ARG A 520 -10.96 -20.16 10.31
N GLU A 521 -9.90 -20.07 9.51
CA GLU A 521 -9.77 -20.88 8.29
C GLU A 521 -9.46 -22.34 8.62
N VAL A 522 -8.62 -22.61 9.63
CA VAL A 522 -8.43 -23.98 10.13
C VAL A 522 -9.76 -24.57 10.63
N ALA A 523 -10.58 -23.79 11.33
CA ALA A 523 -11.91 -24.22 11.75
C ALA A 523 -12.81 -24.54 10.55
N ARG A 524 -12.78 -23.72 9.49
CA ARG A 524 -13.53 -23.95 8.25
C ARG A 524 -13.09 -25.23 7.53
N GLU A 525 -11.81 -25.57 7.60
CA GLU A 525 -11.26 -26.79 6.99
C GLU A 525 -11.63 -28.07 7.76
N HIS A 526 -11.77 -28.00 9.08
CA HIS A 526 -11.90 -29.18 9.96
C HIS A 526 -13.28 -29.37 10.59
N LEU A 527 -14.10 -28.32 10.64
CA LEU A 527 -15.42 -28.33 11.27
C LEU A 527 -16.52 -28.14 10.23
N LYS A 528 -17.73 -28.62 10.56
CA LYS A 528 -18.90 -28.42 9.71
C LYS A 528 -19.46 -26.99 9.78
N GLU A 529 -19.36 -26.38 10.96
CA GLU A 529 -19.86 -25.04 11.26
C GLU A 529 -18.75 -24.22 11.89
N LEU A 530 -18.76 -22.91 11.61
CA LEU A 530 -17.78 -22.00 12.21
C LEU A 530 -18.06 -21.82 13.71
N PRO A 531 -17.01 -21.82 14.56
CA PRO A 531 -17.13 -21.51 15.98
C PRO A 531 -17.81 -20.16 16.23
N GLU A 532 -18.59 -20.06 17.31
CA GLU A 532 -19.41 -18.88 17.64
C GLU A 532 -18.60 -17.57 17.68
N ILE A 533 -17.33 -17.62 18.14
CA ILE A 533 -16.42 -16.47 18.13
C ILE A 533 -16.27 -15.81 16.75
N PHE A 534 -16.33 -16.59 15.67
CA PHE A 534 -16.16 -16.07 14.30
C PHE A 534 -17.46 -15.66 13.62
N THR A 535 -18.61 -16.01 14.23
CA THR A 535 -19.94 -15.56 13.80
C THR A 535 -20.49 -14.45 14.68
N ASP A 536 -19.85 -14.18 15.83
CA ASP A 536 -20.20 -13.11 16.75
C ASP A 536 -20.14 -11.74 16.07
N GLU A 537 -21.12 -10.89 16.37
CA GLU A 537 -21.26 -9.56 15.77
C GLU A 537 -20.06 -8.66 16.09
N THR A 538 -19.43 -8.86 17.25
CA THR A 538 -18.19 -8.14 17.62
C THR A 538 -17.02 -8.55 16.72
N TYR A 539 -16.87 -9.84 16.36
CA TYR A 539 -15.83 -10.27 15.42
C TYR A 539 -16.07 -9.71 14.03
N LEU A 540 -17.30 -9.77 13.53
CA LEU A 540 -17.67 -9.18 12.24
C LEU A 540 -17.42 -7.66 12.23
N THR A 541 -17.80 -6.96 13.30
CA THR A 541 -17.54 -5.51 13.45
C THR A 541 -16.04 -5.23 13.51
N SER A 542 -15.27 -6.05 14.21
CA SER A 542 -13.82 -5.85 14.37
C SER A 542 -13.05 -5.82 13.04
N ASN A 543 -13.59 -6.45 11.99
CA ASN A 543 -12.99 -6.53 10.66
C ASN A 543 -13.67 -5.60 9.63
N ARG A 544 -14.57 -4.71 10.08
CA ARG A 544 -15.12 -3.61 9.27
C ARG A 544 -14.30 -2.36 9.51
N PHE A 545 -13.20 -2.22 8.79
CA PHE A 545 -12.26 -1.11 8.95
C PHE A 545 -12.81 0.19 8.36
N ILE A 546 -13.60 0.91 9.15
CA ILE A 546 -14.16 2.22 8.79
C ILE A 546 -13.04 3.25 8.57
N LEU A 547 -11.91 3.12 9.25
CA LEU A 547 -10.71 3.91 8.96
C LEU A 547 -9.59 2.96 8.55
N SER A 548 -9.20 3.00 7.28
CA SER A 548 -8.10 2.20 6.74
C SER A 548 -6.91 3.10 6.41
N THR A 549 -5.75 2.78 6.97
CA THR A 549 -4.59 3.68 6.97
C THR A 549 -3.30 2.95 6.63
N SER A 550 -2.34 3.70 6.12
CA SER A 550 -0.97 3.22 5.95
C SER A 550 0.01 4.37 5.77
N GLN A 551 1.20 4.18 6.33
CA GLN A 551 2.34 5.03 6.06
C GLN A 551 3.07 4.56 4.80
N VAL A 552 3.22 5.45 3.82
CA VAL A 552 4.01 5.17 2.61
C VAL A 552 5.07 6.28 2.46
N PRO A 553 6.20 6.15 3.18
CA PRO A 553 7.23 7.17 3.16
C PRO A 553 8.03 7.13 1.85
N THR A 554 8.28 8.29 1.28
CA THR A 554 9.09 8.43 0.06
C THR A 554 10.24 9.41 0.29
N THR A 555 11.31 9.25 -0.49
CA THR A 555 12.46 10.17 -0.58
C THR A 555 12.39 11.04 -1.81
N THR A 556 11.69 10.57 -2.86
CA THR A 556 11.37 11.36 -4.05
C THR A 556 10.01 12.04 -3.91
N GLU A 557 9.82 13.17 -4.61
CA GLU A 557 8.54 13.85 -4.75
C GLU A 557 7.54 12.97 -5.51
N MET A 558 6.87 12.11 -4.75
CA MET A 558 5.81 11.20 -5.18
C MET A 558 5.00 10.80 -3.95
N PHE A 559 3.77 10.34 -4.17
CA PHE A 559 2.90 9.95 -3.08
C PHE A 559 1.97 8.80 -3.48
N CYS A 560 1.50 8.05 -2.47
CA CYS A 560 0.61 6.93 -2.64
C CYS A 560 -0.81 7.28 -2.18
N CYS A 561 -1.83 6.73 -2.83
CA CYS A 561 -3.22 6.82 -2.42
C CYS A 561 -4.05 5.59 -2.80
N TYR A 562 -5.19 5.43 -2.17
CA TYR A 562 -6.17 4.35 -2.38
C TYR A 562 -7.56 4.77 -1.85
N GLY A 563 -8.61 4.05 -2.23
CA GLY A 563 -9.98 4.25 -1.74
C GLY A 563 -10.24 3.62 -0.36
N PRO A 564 -11.41 3.87 0.24
CA PRO A 564 -11.86 3.18 1.44
C PRO A 564 -12.12 1.68 1.20
N VAL A 565 -12.07 0.88 2.26
CA VAL A 565 -12.30 -0.58 2.22
C VAL A 565 -13.73 -0.99 2.61
N VAL A 566 -14.53 -0.05 3.10
CA VAL A 566 -15.96 -0.22 3.40
C VAL A 566 -16.76 0.99 2.90
N PRO A 567 -18.06 0.85 2.55
CA PRO A 567 -18.85 1.94 1.97
C PRO A 567 -18.97 3.19 2.84
N ASN A 568 -18.94 3.04 4.17
CA ASN A 568 -19.05 4.13 5.14
C ASN A 568 -17.71 4.51 5.79
N GLY A 569 -16.60 4.30 5.06
CA GLY A 569 -15.25 4.46 5.60
C GLY A 569 -14.39 5.48 4.89
N TYR A 570 -13.17 5.60 5.39
CA TYR A 570 -12.10 6.42 4.86
C TYR A 570 -10.87 5.58 4.49
N GLY A 571 -10.19 5.96 3.42
CA GLY A 571 -8.79 5.59 3.17
C GLY A 571 -7.88 6.78 3.50
N ALA A 572 -6.87 6.59 4.34
CA ALA A 572 -5.93 7.65 4.74
C ALA A 572 -4.48 7.17 4.61
N CYS A 573 -3.89 7.43 3.44
CA CYS A 573 -2.46 7.20 3.20
C CYS A 573 -1.66 8.45 3.56
N TYR A 574 -0.55 8.32 4.28
CA TYR A 574 0.25 9.47 4.68
C TYR A 574 1.76 9.29 4.42
N ASN A 575 2.40 10.41 4.08
CA ASN A 575 3.83 10.49 3.77
C ASN A 575 4.50 11.61 4.59
N PRO A 576 5.11 11.29 5.74
CA PRO A 576 5.75 12.30 6.60
C PRO A 576 7.15 12.69 6.10
N GLN A 577 7.27 13.96 5.74
CA GLN A 577 8.51 14.63 5.34
C GLN A 577 9.11 15.43 6.52
N PRO A 578 10.36 15.92 6.42
CA PRO A 578 11.00 16.68 7.50
C PRO A 578 10.13 17.82 8.05
N GLU A 579 9.54 18.62 7.16
CA GLU A 579 8.84 19.87 7.50
C GLU A 579 7.35 19.90 7.13
N HIS A 580 6.84 18.87 6.47
CA HIS A 580 5.43 18.75 6.14
C HIS A 580 4.97 17.28 6.21
N ILE A 581 3.66 17.06 6.18
CA ILE A 581 3.06 15.72 6.10
C ILE A 581 2.01 15.75 5.00
N LEU A 582 2.13 14.87 4.01
CA LEU A 582 1.09 14.72 2.99
C LEU A 582 0.10 13.64 3.43
N PHE A 583 -1.19 13.94 3.31
CA PHE A 583 -2.31 13.05 3.55
C PHE A 583 -3.12 12.89 2.27
N CYS A 584 -3.29 11.66 1.80
CA CYS A 584 -4.22 11.31 0.74
C CYS A 584 -5.45 10.69 1.40
N ILE A 585 -6.54 11.44 1.42
CA ILE A 585 -7.77 11.06 2.12
C ILE A 585 -8.85 10.77 1.07
N SER A 586 -9.46 9.60 1.17
CA SER A 586 -10.57 9.16 0.35
C SER A 586 -11.78 8.79 1.20
N SER A 587 -12.97 8.99 0.65
CA SER A 587 -14.27 8.54 1.16
C SER A 587 -15.24 8.34 -0.01
N PHE A 588 -16.49 7.96 0.26
CA PHE A 588 -17.51 7.75 -0.76
C PHE A 588 -18.67 8.74 -0.59
N LYS A 589 -19.00 9.47 -1.66
CA LYS A 589 -20.08 10.48 -1.66
C LYS A 589 -21.47 9.88 -1.41
N ASP A 590 -21.65 8.60 -1.72
CA ASP A 590 -22.87 7.86 -1.41
C ASP A 590 -23.10 7.71 0.10
N CYS A 591 -22.05 7.88 0.93
CA CYS A 591 -22.19 7.90 2.38
C CYS A 591 -22.21 9.35 2.91
N GLU A 592 -23.41 9.82 3.26
CA GLU A 592 -23.64 11.18 3.79
C GLU A 592 -22.90 11.48 5.11
N GLU A 593 -22.52 10.44 5.86
CA GLU A 593 -21.73 10.59 7.08
C GLU A 593 -20.26 10.91 6.79
N THR A 594 -19.74 10.58 5.61
CA THR A 594 -18.33 10.77 5.27
C THR A 594 -18.10 11.99 4.37
N SER A 595 -16.97 12.66 4.57
CA SER A 595 -16.45 13.71 3.69
C SER A 595 -14.94 13.81 3.85
N SER A 596 -14.23 13.70 2.73
CA SER A 596 -12.77 13.74 2.68
C SER A 596 -12.23 15.11 3.09
N ASP A 597 -12.87 16.20 2.63
CA ASP A 597 -12.52 17.57 3.02
C ASP A 597 -12.73 17.83 4.51
N MET A 598 -13.88 17.40 5.06
CA MET A 598 -14.19 17.53 6.48
C MET A 598 -13.15 16.79 7.34
N PHE A 599 -12.80 15.56 6.94
CA PHE A 599 -11.82 14.76 7.66
C PHE A 599 -10.40 15.35 7.54
N ALA A 600 -9.99 15.85 6.36
CA ALA A 600 -8.71 16.52 6.17
C ALA A 600 -8.56 17.75 7.08
N LYS A 601 -9.62 18.57 7.20
CA LYS A 601 -9.65 19.69 8.12
C LYS A 601 -9.54 19.24 9.58
N ALA A 602 -10.27 18.21 9.98
CA ALA A 602 -10.17 17.67 11.33
C ALA A 602 -8.78 17.11 11.64
N VAL A 603 -8.08 16.54 10.65
CA VAL A 603 -6.68 16.11 10.78
C VAL A 603 -5.75 17.30 11.00
N GLU A 604 -5.89 18.38 10.22
CA GLU A 604 -5.14 19.62 10.42
C GLU A 604 -5.31 20.14 11.85
N GLU A 605 -6.54 20.33 12.30
CA GLU A 605 -6.83 20.86 13.62
C GLU A 605 -6.27 19.95 14.73
N SER A 606 -6.41 18.63 14.57
CA SER A 606 -5.88 17.64 15.52
C SER A 606 -4.35 17.73 15.64
N LEU A 607 -3.65 17.83 14.51
CA LEU A 607 -2.20 18.00 14.47
C LEU A 607 -1.75 19.31 15.12
N LEU A 608 -2.47 20.41 14.89
CA LEU A 608 -2.16 21.70 15.50
C LEU A 608 -2.37 21.69 17.01
N GLU A 609 -3.47 21.13 17.50
CA GLU A 609 -3.75 21.03 18.93
C GLU A 609 -2.77 20.11 19.66
N MET A 610 -2.39 18.98 19.04
CA MET A 610 -1.38 18.09 19.59
C MET A 610 -0.01 18.78 19.68
N ARG A 611 0.37 19.61 18.69
CA ARG A 611 1.58 20.42 18.73
C ARG A 611 1.54 21.44 19.87
N ASP A 612 0.41 22.11 20.06
CA ASP A 612 0.23 23.13 21.09
C ASP A 612 0.28 22.50 22.48
N LEU A 613 -0.32 21.33 22.66
CA LEU A 613 -0.24 20.54 23.89
C LEU A 613 1.22 20.19 24.22
N CYS A 614 2.00 19.68 23.25
CA CYS A 614 3.43 19.42 23.41
C CYS A 614 4.21 20.68 23.83
N SER A 615 3.94 21.81 23.17
CA SER A 615 4.68 23.06 23.38
C SER A 615 4.41 23.65 24.77
N LYS A 616 3.15 23.68 25.21
CA LYS A 616 2.76 24.19 26.53
C LYS A 616 3.40 23.37 27.65
N CYS A 617 3.25 22.04 27.62
CA CYS A 617 3.73 21.18 28.70
C CYS A 617 5.27 21.11 28.78
N ASN A 618 5.98 21.25 27.65
CA ASN A 618 7.45 21.31 27.67
C ASN A 618 7.97 22.66 28.19
N SER A 619 7.25 23.76 27.96
CA SER A 619 7.62 25.08 28.49
C SER A 619 7.48 25.18 30.02
N THR A 620 6.52 24.45 30.61
CA THR A 620 6.32 24.40 32.06
C THR A 620 7.38 23.60 32.82
N VAL A 621 8.08 22.68 32.16
CA VAL A 621 9.20 21.92 32.78
C VAL A 621 10.49 22.76 32.80
N ALA A 622 10.58 23.81 31.98
CA ALA A 622 11.79 24.63 31.82
C ALA A 622 11.89 25.85 32.74
N LYS A 623 10.94 26.09 33.66
CA LYS A 623 11.05 27.16 34.68
C LYS A 623 11.52 26.58 36.02
N PRO A 624 12.74 26.87 36.50
CA PRO A 624 13.11 26.63 37.88
C PRO A 624 12.26 27.53 38.80
N LEU A 625 11.82 26.97 39.93
CA LEU A 625 11.21 27.71 41.04
C LEU A 625 12.16 28.82 41.53
N GLU A 626 11.87 30.07 41.18
CA GLU A 626 12.40 31.21 41.92
C GLU A 626 11.75 31.22 43.31
N LYS A 627 12.56 30.95 44.34
CA LYS A 627 12.15 31.11 45.74
C LYS A 627 11.75 32.56 45.99
N GLN A 628 10.50 32.76 46.39
CA GLN A 628 10.05 33.97 47.08
C GLN A 628 10.74 34.05 48.45
N GLU A 629 11.70 34.96 48.61
CA GLU A 629 12.08 35.47 49.92
C GLU A 629 11.24 36.72 50.21
N ALA A 630 10.27 36.57 51.13
CA ALA A 630 9.55 37.66 51.74
C ALA A 630 10.27 38.09 53.02
N ALA A 631 10.31 39.41 53.21
CA ALA A 631 11.16 40.18 54.11
C ALA A 631 10.87 40.05 55.62
N THR A 632 11.88 40.37 56.44
CA THR A 632 11.74 40.98 57.77
C THR A 632 13.03 41.79 58.04
N GLN A 633 13.01 43.13 57.87
CA GLN A 633 13.10 44.16 58.94
C GLN A 633 14.27 43.98 59.92
N LEU A 634 15.07 44.96 60.35
CA LEU A 634 15.02 46.43 60.40
C LEU A 634 16.40 46.93 60.92
N GLN A 635 16.74 48.20 60.65
CA GLN A 635 17.64 49.08 61.43
C GLN A 635 19.13 48.69 61.49
N SER A 636 20.09 49.59 61.62
CA SER A 636 20.30 51.01 61.33
C SER A 636 21.80 51.23 61.60
N ASP A 637 22.32 52.30 61.02
CA ASP A 637 23.49 53.05 61.49
C ASP A 637 24.93 52.63 61.13
N HIS A 638 25.55 53.61 60.46
CA HIS A 638 26.84 54.24 60.78
C HIS A 638 28.12 53.75 60.08
N LYS A 639 28.58 54.65 59.19
CA LYS A 639 29.97 55.15 58.98
C LYS A 639 31.06 54.07 59.01
N ARG A 640 31.72 53.79 57.89
CA ARG A 640 32.81 54.60 57.31
C ARG A 640 33.24 53.98 55.99
#